data_AF-A0A800G1M4-F1
#
_entry.id   AF-A0A800G1M4-F1
#
_cell.length_a   1.000
_cell.length_b   1.000
_cell.length_c   1.000
_cell.angle_alpha   90.00
_cell.angle_beta   90.00
_cell.angle_gamma   90.00
#
_symmetry.space_group_name_H-M   'P 1'
#
loop_
_entity.id
_entity.type
_entity.pdbx_description
1 polymer ?
#
loop_
_entity_poly.entity_id
_entity_poly.type
_entity_poly.pdbx_seq_one_letter_code
_entity_poly.pdbx_strand_id
1 'polypeptide(L)'
;MRWPFFLPGLLLSAPLGAQEWGVLTPNSVQVEPGGSASVLEDGSVLVTAAEGVKRIRVECPVDMDTVGALRLEALAHDSLPGNGPGHGEKGNYALSEIRVRSVVGRTSRWMSCINLTASEAAVGWPANAAMDTRDDTAWSPGPGRGPQEIVVQFEEALKRGRRTLVLDLEFNTGAARSLGRFRISVSPNQGSSAKGAEAQWRKTEIAINQAIDKGVAYLLHEQELDGSWADQQARYTTGGTALVAYALLKSGVPKEHQAVRRALAYLAARPPRYTYEAGTQLMAFVAADPKRWKDHAAGILDELLDWQIGDWGYPGGHGNPSANHKDLSNTQYGALGLWAAVKLGLEVPPPAWERLAERVMLYQTSDGGFGYAPGGGATGSMSAAGVTVLSLCLPHLSKWKALKHEVEVAQRSGLGWLDRNFSPTTNLGHGNNAWFHYYMYGIERVGAFAEVEMFNGQNWYREGARQLLKQQRGKGSWGDPWGREHSTTSYCLLFLNRASSPKSGPGGGRSAVTYGDDNPEEDVSLRAAGDSPITLWVSSFGDELFNKYVFEGEEEIGLRVKQVDYLTHGGVLLADSRNGGAEWTYTTKAPSEGWAQPAFDTKGWKLGAGAFGPKDSARLAVGTRWTASDIWLRKELELQPNQLTSPELTLNFGAGGGGVQGELVKLFDEEKEFVSHLTEGSGMALNVSGDAFSGDTYLRITPRQRHKVRIPGWGFPIRAKPGDGEYRYLQFAWRKPANNVMIQLAIDGAWGRSVRYFAGENQIAFNPAIEITSRAPERWTVVTRDLWADMGKDGHVTGISLTAMDNAEADFDALYLAQSKGDFRSKKGQLTEIPEWAVVNQGGPRPAELGALTLYVNGTMAAEVDWETDGFETILGASELKELLVPGRNLIAVHARNSKSGRSLDLSVQGSKLLATVTGNPDKAKRGERYAARFSMPGPGTYEVWARAHVLDEATGESVAIDTKPLNFNIRSALDPKMLEYATDGLHNQMNGMVENVKASSFIPGWEPHRAVDNNQIRGWVSIDGDISPEISVTLSRPVRADVLLLSHSRIVRDDGSRTTLATRVEVTVNGRGDPIVATLEPDRLTKTPIHFGRPQKVRSLLIRIVDQTGGEDPTLTGVGFAEIELQVKGR
;
A
#
# COMPACT_ATOMS: atom_id res chain seq x y z
N MET A 1 -26.45 50.09 0.43
CA MET A 1 -26.63 49.02 -0.59
C MET A 1 -25.89 49.42 -1.87
N ARG A 2 -25.27 48.44 -2.55
CA ARG A 2 -24.47 48.46 -3.80
C ARG A 2 -22.97 48.79 -3.71
N TRP A 3 -22.20 47.93 -4.41
CA TRP A 3 -20.75 47.82 -4.61
C TRP A 3 -20.16 48.92 -5.53
N PRO A 4 -18.81 49.04 -5.62
CA PRO A 4 -18.12 48.46 -6.80
C PRO A 4 -16.72 47.82 -6.55
N PHE A 5 -16.43 46.88 -7.46
CA PHE A 5 -15.19 46.29 -7.98
C PHE A 5 -13.79 46.79 -7.55
N PHE A 6 -12.88 45.83 -7.32
CA PHE A 6 -11.42 45.98 -7.49
C PHE A 6 -10.88 44.83 -8.37
N LEU A 7 -10.20 45.19 -9.47
CA LEU A 7 -9.33 44.29 -10.25
C LEU A 7 -8.00 44.07 -9.51
N PRO A 8 -7.43 42.85 -9.46
CA PRO A 8 -6.02 42.66 -9.14
C PRO A 8 -5.15 42.85 -10.40
N GLY A 9 -4.06 43.58 -10.23
CA GLY A 9 -3.20 44.10 -11.28
C GLY A 9 -2.33 43.07 -12.01
N LEU A 10 -1.91 43.47 -13.21
CA LEU A 10 -0.82 42.87 -13.96
C LEU A 10 0.46 42.88 -13.11
N LEU A 11 0.96 41.70 -12.80
CA LEU A 11 2.37 41.51 -12.48
C LEU A 11 3.16 41.69 -13.79
N LEU A 12 3.66 42.91 -14.00
CA LEU A 12 4.81 43.15 -14.85
C LEU A 12 5.96 42.28 -14.31
N SER A 13 6.41 41.34 -15.14
CA SER A 13 7.63 40.56 -14.92
C SER A 13 8.78 41.51 -14.60
N ALA A 14 9.39 41.34 -13.43
CA ALA A 14 10.65 42.00 -13.10
C ALA A 14 11.70 41.66 -14.18
N PRO A 15 12.57 42.60 -14.57
CA PRO A 15 13.68 42.27 -15.44
C PRO A 15 14.56 41.24 -14.72
N LEU A 16 14.81 40.10 -15.39
CA LEU A 16 15.73 39.05 -14.95
C LEU A 16 17.04 39.70 -14.50
N GLY A 17 17.36 39.58 -13.20
CA GLY A 17 18.65 40.01 -12.67
C GLY A 17 19.80 39.38 -13.46
N ALA A 18 20.87 40.15 -13.64
CA ALA A 18 22.04 39.83 -14.47
C ALA A 18 22.46 38.35 -14.34
N GLN A 19 22.09 37.56 -15.34
CA GLN A 19 22.48 36.17 -15.48
C GLN A 19 23.84 36.14 -16.20
N GLU A 20 24.86 35.50 -15.63
CA GLU A 20 26.15 35.33 -16.30
C GLU A 20 25.97 34.43 -17.54
N TRP A 21 26.10 35.04 -18.72
CA TRP A 21 26.09 34.38 -20.02
C TRP A 21 27.49 34.44 -20.62
N GLY A 22 28.11 33.29 -20.85
CA GLY A 22 29.34 33.17 -21.62
C GLY A 22 29.03 33.06 -23.10
N VAL A 23 29.47 34.03 -23.91
CA VAL A 23 29.37 33.96 -25.38
C VAL A 23 30.31 32.87 -25.88
N LEU A 24 29.80 31.98 -26.73
CA LEU A 24 30.61 30.95 -27.38
C LEU A 24 31.10 31.45 -28.73
N THR A 25 32.39 31.26 -29.00
CA THR A 25 32.96 31.49 -30.33
C THR A 25 32.90 30.19 -31.13
N PRO A 26 32.10 30.11 -32.21
CA PRO A 26 32.06 28.94 -33.06
C PRO A 26 33.41 28.70 -33.74
N ASN A 27 33.86 27.44 -33.78
CA ASN A 27 35.05 27.06 -34.54
C ASN A 27 34.71 26.44 -35.90
N SER A 28 33.45 26.03 -36.10
CA SER A 28 32.94 25.53 -37.37
C SER A 28 31.48 25.95 -37.55
N VAL A 29 31.14 26.39 -38.76
CA VAL A 29 29.76 26.67 -39.18
C VAL A 29 29.56 26.04 -40.57
N GLN A 30 28.56 25.17 -40.69
CA GLN A 30 28.16 24.52 -41.93
C GLN A 30 26.74 24.98 -42.30
N VAL A 31 26.55 25.42 -43.53
CA VAL A 31 25.25 25.90 -44.02
C VAL A 31 24.82 25.05 -45.22
N GLU A 32 23.68 24.38 -45.11
CA GLU A 32 23.21 23.40 -46.08
C GLU A 32 21.83 23.78 -46.65
N PRO A 33 21.63 23.70 -47.98
CA PRO A 33 22.62 23.42 -49.03
C PRO A 33 23.43 24.66 -49.46
N GLY A 34 24.73 24.49 -49.67
CA GLY A 34 25.56 25.42 -50.46
C GLY A 34 25.75 26.85 -49.93
N GLY A 35 25.49 27.10 -48.63
CA GLY A 35 25.63 28.43 -48.04
C GLY A 35 27.01 28.71 -47.46
N SER A 36 27.30 29.98 -47.19
CA SER A 36 28.51 30.43 -46.50
C SER A 36 28.15 31.28 -45.28
N ALA A 37 28.99 31.22 -44.26
CA ALA A 37 28.87 32.01 -43.04
C ALA A 37 30.25 32.46 -42.54
N SER A 38 30.30 33.60 -41.87
CA SER A 38 31.47 34.11 -41.17
C SER A 38 31.19 34.25 -39.67
N VAL A 39 32.19 34.00 -38.85
CA VAL A 39 32.17 34.30 -37.41
C VAL A 39 32.74 35.70 -37.23
N LEU A 40 31.98 36.60 -36.61
CA LEU A 40 32.35 38.00 -36.38
C LEU A 40 33.12 38.16 -35.05
N GLU A 41 33.76 39.31 -34.86
CA GLU A 41 34.56 39.61 -33.66
C GLU A 41 33.77 39.54 -32.34
N ASP A 42 32.45 39.76 -32.39
CA ASP A 42 31.55 39.69 -31.23
C ASP A 42 31.06 38.27 -30.91
N GLY A 43 31.61 37.25 -31.57
CA GLY A 43 31.23 35.85 -31.43
C GLY A 43 29.92 35.46 -32.14
N SER A 44 29.27 36.40 -32.85
CA SER A 44 28.08 36.09 -33.66
C SER A 44 28.45 35.48 -35.02
N VAL A 45 27.54 34.68 -35.57
CA VAL A 45 27.62 34.11 -36.91
C VAL A 45 26.80 34.98 -37.85
N LEU A 46 27.38 35.39 -38.97
CA LEU A 46 26.70 36.04 -40.08
C LEU A 46 26.66 35.09 -41.28
N VAL A 47 25.47 34.67 -41.69
CA VAL A 47 25.23 33.82 -42.86
C VAL A 47 25.06 34.74 -44.07
N THR A 48 25.89 34.56 -45.11
CA THR A 48 26.00 35.49 -46.25
C THR A 48 25.37 34.97 -47.55
N ALA A 49 25.11 33.66 -47.66
CA ALA A 49 24.41 33.06 -48.81
C ALA A 49 23.23 32.20 -48.32
N ALA A 50 22.01 32.53 -48.75
CA ALA A 50 20.79 32.22 -48.01
C ALA A 50 19.67 31.53 -48.81
N GLU A 51 19.81 31.36 -50.11
CA GLU A 51 18.72 30.83 -50.93
C GLU A 51 18.53 29.32 -50.67
N GLY A 52 17.37 28.97 -50.11
CA GLY A 52 17.00 27.57 -49.86
C GLY A 52 17.71 26.90 -48.68
N VAL A 53 18.35 27.66 -47.77
CA VAL A 53 19.01 27.11 -46.56
C VAL A 53 18.00 26.33 -45.72
N LYS A 54 18.30 25.05 -45.49
CA LYS A 54 17.49 24.13 -44.68
C LYS A 54 18.11 23.84 -43.33
N ARG A 55 19.44 23.87 -43.22
CA ARG A 55 20.15 23.60 -41.97
C ARG A 55 21.36 24.50 -41.80
N ILE A 56 21.57 24.97 -40.58
CA ILE A 56 22.81 25.59 -40.11
C ILE A 56 23.33 24.74 -38.95
N ARG A 57 24.50 24.12 -39.11
CA ARG A 57 25.19 23.39 -38.06
C ARG A 57 26.34 24.22 -37.51
N VAL A 58 26.40 24.36 -36.19
CA VAL A 58 27.41 25.19 -35.51
C VAL A 58 28.12 24.35 -34.46
N GLU A 59 29.45 24.34 -34.50
CA GLU A 59 30.29 23.71 -33.48
C GLU A 59 30.95 24.77 -32.61
N CYS A 60 30.70 24.67 -31.30
CA CYS A 60 31.18 25.62 -30.30
C CYS A 60 31.97 24.88 -29.22
N PRO A 61 33.29 25.03 -29.14
CA PRO A 61 34.06 24.62 -27.98
C PRO A 61 33.56 25.34 -26.73
N VAL A 62 33.41 24.60 -25.64
CA VAL A 62 32.95 25.16 -24.36
C VAL A 62 34.05 25.04 -23.33
N ASP A 63 34.49 26.19 -22.84
CA ASP A 63 35.47 26.33 -21.75
C ASP A 63 34.76 26.74 -20.44
N MET A 64 33.73 25.96 -20.08
CA MET A 64 32.96 26.12 -18.85
C MET A 64 32.75 24.77 -18.19
N ASP A 65 32.99 24.72 -16.88
CA ASP A 65 32.85 23.49 -16.10
C ASP A 65 31.41 23.02 -15.95
N THR A 66 30.45 23.94 -15.98
CA THR A 66 29.03 23.62 -15.92
C THR A 66 28.25 24.39 -16.96
N VAL A 67 27.39 23.70 -17.72
CA VAL A 67 26.42 24.33 -18.63
C VAL A 67 25.02 23.80 -18.32
N GLY A 68 24.15 24.68 -17.83
CA GLY A 68 22.75 24.38 -17.52
C GLY A 68 21.75 24.94 -18.53
N ALA A 69 22.13 25.93 -19.33
CA ALA A 69 21.27 26.55 -20.34
C ALA A 69 22.07 27.06 -21.54
N LEU A 70 21.39 27.16 -22.68
CA LEU A 70 21.87 27.72 -23.93
C LEU A 70 20.93 28.84 -24.38
N ARG A 71 21.49 29.94 -24.88
CA ARG A 71 20.75 31.04 -25.48
C ARG A 71 21.18 31.21 -26.93
N LEU A 72 20.21 31.32 -27.82
CA LEU A 72 20.38 31.71 -29.21
C LEU A 72 19.73 33.09 -29.41
N GLU A 73 20.56 34.09 -29.71
CA GLU A 73 20.14 35.45 -30.00
C GLU A 73 20.12 35.64 -31.51
N ALA A 74 18.98 36.00 -32.10
CA ALA A 74 18.84 36.43 -33.49
C ALA A 74 19.09 37.94 -33.55
N LEU A 75 20.15 38.38 -34.21
CA LEU A 75 20.67 39.75 -34.16
C LEU A 75 20.50 40.48 -35.49
N ALA A 76 20.21 41.78 -35.45
CA ALA A 76 20.15 42.62 -36.64
C ALA A 76 21.53 42.79 -37.30
N HIS A 77 21.54 42.97 -38.62
CA HIS A 77 22.74 43.35 -39.39
C HIS A 77 22.35 44.16 -40.63
N ASP A 78 23.15 45.18 -40.97
CA ASP A 78 22.85 46.10 -42.08
C ASP A 78 22.86 45.42 -43.46
N SER A 79 23.51 44.24 -43.58
CA SER A 79 23.53 43.46 -44.82
C SER A 79 22.31 42.55 -44.99
N LEU A 80 21.41 42.49 -44.02
CA LEU A 80 20.22 41.61 -44.04
C LEU A 80 18.96 42.41 -44.39
N PRO A 81 17.93 41.77 -44.99
CA PRO A 81 16.71 42.46 -45.37
C PRO A 81 16.08 43.26 -44.22
N GLY A 82 15.79 44.54 -44.47
CA GLY A 82 15.15 45.42 -43.49
C GLY A 82 15.94 45.63 -42.20
N ASN A 83 17.26 45.41 -42.20
CA ASN A 83 18.14 45.45 -41.03
C ASN A 83 17.68 44.52 -39.90
N GLY A 84 16.96 43.45 -40.24
CA GLY A 84 16.49 42.46 -39.27
C GLY A 84 17.41 41.24 -39.18
N PRO A 85 17.04 40.25 -38.36
CA PRO A 85 17.93 39.14 -38.01
C PRO A 85 17.92 37.94 -38.96
N GLY A 86 16.98 37.87 -39.90
CA GLY A 86 16.79 36.75 -40.83
C GLY A 86 16.87 37.16 -42.31
N HIS A 87 16.79 36.17 -43.20
CA HIS A 87 16.81 36.37 -44.66
C HIS A 87 15.44 36.58 -45.30
N GLY A 88 14.37 36.52 -44.53
CA GLY A 88 13.03 36.77 -45.01
C GLY A 88 12.68 38.24 -45.18
N GLU A 89 11.48 38.47 -45.70
CA GLU A 89 10.93 39.82 -45.86
C GLU A 89 11.03 40.61 -44.54
N LYS A 90 11.63 41.81 -44.61
CA LYS A 90 11.93 42.68 -43.45
C LYS A 90 12.65 41.94 -42.32
N GLY A 91 13.55 41.02 -42.67
CA GLY A 91 14.45 40.35 -41.73
C GLY A 91 13.81 39.22 -40.93
N ASN A 92 12.67 38.69 -41.39
CA ASN A 92 12.00 37.58 -40.74
C ASN A 92 12.75 36.25 -40.93
N TYR A 93 12.50 35.27 -40.06
CA TYR A 93 12.97 33.88 -40.18
C TYR A 93 11.92 32.91 -39.63
N ALA A 94 12.07 31.62 -39.92
CA ALA A 94 11.19 30.56 -39.42
C ALA A 94 12.03 29.35 -38.99
N LEU A 95 12.41 29.30 -37.71
CA LEU A 95 13.22 28.21 -37.14
C LEU A 95 12.32 27.03 -36.78
N SER A 96 12.38 25.96 -37.55
CA SER A 96 11.59 24.73 -37.35
C SER A 96 12.14 23.86 -36.23
N GLU A 97 13.45 23.80 -36.06
CA GLU A 97 14.04 22.92 -35.05
C GLU A 97 15.38 23.48 -34.55
N ILE A 98 15.62 23.38 -33.23
CA ILE A 98 16.93 23.56 -32.60
C ILE A 98 17.30 22.30 -31.83
N ARG A 99 18.34 21.58 -32.29
CA ARG A 99 18.88 20.42 -31.58
C ARG A 99 20.28 20.69 -31.10
N VAL A 100 20.57 20.24 -29.87
CA VAL A 100 21.89 20.40 -29.26
C VAL A 100 22.44 19.05 -28.86
N ARG A 101 23.70 18.78 -29.20
CA ARG A 101 24.44 17.63 -28.68
C ARG A 101 25.78 18.05 -28.08
N SER A 102 26.21 17.35 -27.04
CA SER A 102 27.53 17.49 -26.46
C SER A 102 28.47 16.42 -27.00
N VAL A 103 29.68 16.83 -27.41
CA VAL A 103 30.73 15.96 -27.94
C VAL A 103 31.94 16.03 -27.02
N VAL A 104 32.39 14.87 -26.53
CA VAL A 104 33.60 14.71 -25.71
C VAL A 104 34.44 13.58 -26.33
N GLY A 105 35.59 13.93 -26.89
CA GLY A 105 36.41 12.98 -27.65
C GLY A 105 35.63 12.36 -28.81
N ARG A 106 35.42 11.04 -28.79
CA ARG A 106 34.62 10.31 -29.81
C ARG A 106 33.16 10.09 -29.40
N THR A 107 32.79 10.47 -28.18
CA THR A 107 31.42 10.27 -27.65
C THR A 107 30.55 11.49 -27.95
N SER A 108 29.31 11.27 -28.39
CA SER A 108 28.33 12.32 -28.64
C SER A 108 27.00 11.98 -27.99
N ARG A 109 26.39 12.93 -27.27
CA ARG A 109 25.11 12.77 -26.57
C ARG A 109 24.16 13.91 -26.95
N TRP A 110 22.95 13.58 -27.39
CA TRP A 110 21.88 14.57 -27.57
C TRP A 110 21.40 15.09 -26.21
N MET A 111 21.17 16.40 -26.13
CA MET A 111 20.71 17.07 -24.92
C MET A 111 19.18 17.04 -24.88
N SER A 112 18.61 16.56 -23.77
CA SER A 112 17.20 16.77 -23.45
C SER A 112 16.99 18.20 -22.93
N CYS A 113 15.95 18.87 -23.40
CA CYS A 113 15.65 20.26 -23.08
C CYS A 113 14.28 20.36 -22.40
N ILE A 114 14.17 21.05 -21.25
CA ILE A 114 12.97 21.01 -20.39
C ILE A 114 12.23 22.34 -20.23
N ASN A 115 12.84 23.46 -20.60
CA ASN A 115 12.21 24.79 -20.57
C ASN A 115 12.71 25.63 -21.74
N LEU A 116 11.77 26.20 -22.49
CA LEU A 116 12.03 27.10 -23.61
C LEU A 116 11.31 28.42 -23.35
N THR A 117 12.05 29.52 -23.37
CA THR A 117 11.50 30.88 -23.29
C THR A 117 12.00 31.69 -24.47
N ALA A 118 11.16 32.55 -25.04
CA ALA A 118 11.55 33.47 -26.10
C ALA A 118 10.94 34.86 -25.89
N SER A 119 11.59 35.87 -26.46
CA SER A 119 11.21 37.28 -26.28
C SER A 119 9.89 37.66 -26.97
N GLU A 120 9.66 37.20 -28.21
CA GLU A 120 8.41 37.40 -28.95
C GLU A 120 8.12 36.23 -29.92
N ALA A 121 6.84 36.00 -30.24
CA ALA A 121 6.38 35.06 -31.26
C ALA A 121 5.13 35.59 -31.97
N ALA A 122 5.04 35.41 -33.29
CA ALA A 122 3.84 35.70 -34.05
C ALA A 122 2.74 34.67 -33.75
N VAL A 123 1.47 35.09 -33.87
CA VAL A 123 0.32 34.19 -33.71
C VAL A 123 0.44 33.02 -34.68
N GLY A 124 0.43 31.79 -34.15
CA GLY A 124 0.59 30.55 -34.92
C GLY A 124 2.04 30.07 -35.11
N TRP A 125 3.05 30.83 -34.66
CA TRP A 125 4.48 30.49 -34.79
C TRP A 125 5.22 30.57 -33.43
N PRO A 126 4.74 29.82 -32.42
CA PRO A 126 5.22 29.93 -31.04
C PRO A 126 6.65 29.38 -30.89
N ALA A 127 7.36 29.82 -29.85
CA ALA A 127 8.76 29.47 -29.68
C ALA A 127 9.01 27.97 -29.44
N ASN A 128 8.05 27.26 -28.83
CA ASN A 128 8.12 25.80 -28.64
C ASN A 128 8.04 25.02 -29.95
N ALA A 129 7.54 25.62 -31.04
CA ALA A 129 7.56 25.00 -32.36
C ALA A 129 8.98 24.84 -32.92
N ALA A 130 10.00 25.45 -32.30
CA ALA A 130 11.40 25.15 -32.62
C ALA A 130 11.93 23.89 -31.94
N MET A 131 11.13 23.16 -31.15
CA MET A 131 11.55 21.91 -30.47
C MET A 131 10.45 20.83 -30.45
N ASP A 132 9.48 20.90 -31.36
CA ASP A 132 8.32 19.99 -31.38
C ASP A 132 8.51 18.77 -32.30
N THR A 133 9.69 18.62 -32.92
CA THR A 133 10.05 17.57 -33.87
C THR A 133 9.22 17.54 -35.17
N ARG A 134 8.49 18.62 -35.48
CA ARG A 134 7.69 18.74 -36.69
C ARG A 134 8.35 19.65 -37.70
N ASP A 135 8.40 19.20 -38.95
CA ASP A 135 8.98 19.98 -40.06
C ASP A 135 8.03 21.07 -40.60
N ASP A 136 6.75 21.05 -40.20
CA ASP A 136 5.69 21.95 -40.70
C ASP A 136 5.39 23.14 -39.78
N THR A 137 6.00 23.21 -38.60
CA THR A 137 5.87 24.29 -37.62
C THR A 137 7.19 25.06 -37.49
N ALA A 138 7.15 26.27 -36.93
CA ALA A 138 8.36 27.03 -36.64
C ALA A 138 8.16 28.09 -35.56
N TRP A 139 9.26 28.54 -34.95
CA TRP A 139 9.31 29.81 -34.26
C TRP A 139 9.58 30.94 -35.25
N SER A 140 8.74 31.98 -35.22
CA SER A 140 8.92 33.19 -36.02
C SER A 140 8.39 34.42 -35.28
N PRO A 141 9.15 35.53 -35.20
CA PRO A 141 8.67 36.78 -34.61
C PRO A 141 7.79 37.60 -35.59
N GLY A 142 7.79 37.25 -36.88
CA GLY A 142 7.15 38.04 -37.94
C GLY A 142 8.05 39.13 -38.53
N PRO A 143 7.63 39.79 -39.63
CA PRO A 143 8.44 40.77 -40.36
C PRO A 143 8.66 42.08 -39.58
N GLY A 144 9.86 42.67 -39.71
CA GLY A 144 10.18 43.99 -39.18
C GLY A 144 10.46 44.03 -37.67
N ARG A 145 10.82 42.89 -37.07
CA ARG A 145 11.12 42.77 -35.64
C ARG A 145 12.62 42.92 -35.38
N GLY A 146 12.96 43.61 -34.28
CA GLY A 146 14.34 43.77 -33.81
C GLY A 146 14.94 42.47 -33.26
N PRO A 147 16.11 42.53 -32.60
CA PRO A 147 16.77 41.35 -32.04
C PRO A 147 15.85 40.50 -31.16
N GLN A 148 15.94 39.19 -31.32
CA GLN A 148 15.13 38.21 -30.57
C GLN A 148 16.04 37.21 -29.88
N GLU A 149 15.57 36.58 -28.80
CA GLU A 149 16.29 35.47 -28.17
C GLU A 149 15.36 34.30 -27.89
N ILE A 150 15.97 33.11 -27.91
CA ILE A 150 15.40 31.89 -27.37
C ILE A 150 16.40 31.31 -26.37
N VAL A 151 15.89 30.95 -25.19
CA VAL A 151 16.67 30.32 -24.12
C VAL A 151 16.15 28.92 -23.92
N VAL A 152 17.04 27.95 -23.99
CA VAL A 152 16.78 26.53 -23.84
C VAL A 152 17.53 26.02 -22.61
N GLN A 153 16.82 25.38 -21.68
CA GLN A 153 17.42 24.77 -20.49
C GLN A 153 17.59 23.27 -20.67
N PHE A 154 18.76 22.75 -20.30
CA PHE A 154 19.03 21.31 -20.34
C PHE A 154 18.43 20.62 -19.12
N GLU A 155 17.79 19.47 -19.35
CA GLU A 155 17.24 18.59 -18.32
C GLU A 155 18.31 18.24 -17.28
N GLU A 156 19.48 17.83 -17.78
CA GLU A 156 20.65 17.57 -16.97
C GLU A 156 21.74 18.57 -17.35
N ALA A 157 22.19 19.38 -16.36
CA ALA A 157 23.31 20.26 -16.55
C ALA A 157 24.58 19.46 -16.89
N LEU A 158 25.26 19.88 -17.93
CA LEU A 158 26.55 19.34 -18.35
C LEU A 158 27.61 19.71 -17.31
N LYS A 159 28.18 18.73 -16.60
CA LYS A 159 29.22 18.94 -15.57
C LYS A 159 30.60 18.48 -16.09
N ARG A 160 31.68 19.14 -15.64
CA ARG A 160 33.14 18.85 -15.75
C ARG A 160 33.68 18.34 -17.10
N GLY A 161 34.68 19.02 -17.67
CA GLY A 161 35.45 18.55 -18.83
C GLY A 161 35.30 19.40 -20.11
N ARG A 162 36.38 19.46 -20.91
CA ARG A 162 36.41 20.08 -22.24
C ARG A 162 35.47 19.35 -23.19
N ARG A 163 34.59 20.09 -23.84
CA ARG A 163 33.56 19.56 -24.74
C ARG A 163 33.30 20.53 -25.89
N THR A 164 32.70 20.02 -26.95
CA THR A 164 32.12 20.83 -28.03
C THR A 164 30.61 20.68 -27.99
N LEU A 165 29.87 21.78 -28.01
CA LEU A 165 28.44 21.76 -28.30
C LEU A 165 28.26 21.85 -29.81
N VAL A 166 27.46 20.95 -30.36
CA VAL A 166 27.05 21.00 -31.78
C VAL A 166 25.56 21.32 -31.81
N LEU A 167 25.22 22.44 -32.43
CA LEU A 167 23.85 22.92 -32.62
C LEU A 167 23.43 22.69 -34.06
N ASP A 168 22.29 22.04 -34.26
CA ASP A 168 21.61 21.93 -35.56
C ASP A 168 20.38 22.83 -35.54
N LEU A 169 20.38 23.86 -36.38
CA LEU A 169 19.26 24.78 -36.61
C LEU A 169 18.60 24.44 -37.95
N GLU A 170 17.33 24.05 -37.95
CA GLU A 170 16.62 23.63 -39.16
C GLU A 170 15.49 24.60 -39.57
N PHE A 171 15.27 24.72 -40.87
CA PHE A 171 14.35 25.66 -41.50
C PHE A 171 13.51 24.94 -42.56
N ASN A 172 12.69 23.99 -42.12
CA ASN A 172 12.03 23.00 -42.99
C ASN A 172 10.65 23.45 -43.51
N THR A 173 10.07 24.52 -42.94
CA THR A 173 8.77 25.01 -43.41
C THR A 173 8.81 25.53 -44.86
N GLY A 174 7.70 25.39 -45.57
CA GLY A 174 7.54 25.86 -46.96
C GLY A 174 7.71 27.37 -47.18
N ALA A 175 7.94 28.13 -46.09
CA ALA A 175 8.25 29.55 -46.09
C ALA A 175 9.75 29.87 -46.12
N ALA A 176 10.64 28.87 -46.23
CA ALA A 176 12.12 28.92 -46.34
C ALA A 176 12.80 30.30 -46.13
N ARG A 177 12.96 30.70 -44.86
CA ARG A 177 13.66 31.92 -44.44
C ARG A 177 14.59 31.58 -43.27
N SER A 178 15.88 31.42 -43.54
CA SER A 178 16.88 31.10 -42.51
C SER A 178 17.23 32.29 -41.62
N LEU A 179 17.83 32.00 -40.46
CA LEU A 179 18.51 33.01 -39.64
C LEU A 179 19.69 33.61 -40.41
N GLY A 180 19.85 34.93 -40.33
CA GLY A 180 20.89 35.69 -41.02
C GLY A 180 22.06 36.04 -40.12
N ARG A 181 21.81 36.61 -38.94
CA ARG A 181 22.85 36.78 -37.92
C ARG A 181 22.36 36.28 -36.57
N PHE A 182 23.18 35.47 -35.90
CA PHE A 182 22.84 34.97 -34.57
C PHE A 182 24.06 34.77 -33.69
N ARG A 183 23.86 34.78 -32.37
CA ARG A 183 24.90 34.54 -31.36
C ARG A 183 24.47 33.44 -30.41
N ILE A 184 25.42 32.60 -29.99
CA ILE A 184 25.18 31.51 -29.04
C ILE A 184 25.89 31.86 -27.73
N SER A 185 25.17 31.75 -26.61
CA SER A 185 25.72 31.89 -25.27
C SER A 185 25.29 30.73 -24.37
N VAL A 186 26.05 30.46 -23.32
CA VAL A 186 25.74 29.42 -22.32
C VAL A 186 25.80 29.99 -20.90
N SER A 187 25.11 29.36 -19.96
CA SER A 187 25.12 29.75 -18.54
C SER A 187 25.27 28.51 -17.64
N PRO A 188 25.99 28.60 -16.50
CA PRO A 188 26.05 27.50 -15.54
C PRO A 188 24.73 27.34 -14.78
N ASN A 189 23.90 28.39 -14.75
CA ASN A 189 22.61 28.41 -14.10
C ASN A 189 21.55 27.79 -15.00
N GLN A 190 21.10 26.57 -14.67
CA GLN A 190 19.68 26.25 -14.88
C GLN A 190 18.92 27.32 -14.10
N GLY A 191 18.21 28.24 -14.76
CA GLY A 191 17.63 29.44 -14.12
C GLY A 191 16.96 29.12 -12.77
N SER A 192 16.89 30.07 -11.85
CA SER A 192 16.36 29.89 -10.48
C SER A 192 14.91 29.33 -10.41
N SER A 193 14.21 29.25 -11.54
CA SER A 193 12.93 28.54 -11.70
C SER A 193 13.05 27.02 -11.92
N ALA A 194 14.16 26.50 -12.47
CA ALA A 194 14.30 25.10 -12.86
C ALA A 194 14.55 24.17 -11.66
N LYS A 195 15.51 24.48 -10.79
CA LYS A 195 15.70 23.71 -9.54
C LYS A 195 14.51 23.82 -8.60
N GLY A 196 13.84 24.98 -8.59
CA GLY A 196 12.60 25.19 -7.84
C GLY A 196 11.44 24.37 -8.41
N ALA A 197 11.23 24.40 -9.73
CA ALA A 197 10.19 23.65 -10.41
C ALA A 197 10.46 22.15 -10.43
N GLU A 198 11.72 21.72 -10.54
CA GLU A 198 12.15 20.32 -10.48
C GLU A 198 12.06 19.78 -9.05
N ALA A 199 12.50 20.53 -8.04
CA ALA A 199 12.29 20.15 -6.64
C ALA A 199 10.79 20.15 -6.26
N GLN A 200 10.02 21.12 -6.76
CA GLN A 200 8.57 21.17 -6.56
C GLN A 200 7.86 20.03 -7.30
N TRP A 201 8.31 19.68 -8.51
CA TRP A 201 7.82 18.55 -9.27
C TRP A 201 8.20 17.24 -8.59
N ARG A 202 9.43 17.09 -8.09
CA ARG A 202 9.87 15.91 -7.33
C ARG A 202 9.05 15.72 -6.06
N LYS A 203 8.74 16.80 -5.34
CA LYS A 203 7.79 16.77 -4.21
C LYS A 203 6.40 16.35 -4.66
N THR A 204 5.95 16.82 -5.83
CA THR A 204 4.66 16.44 -6.42
C THR A 204 4.66 14.95 -6.83
N GLU A 205 5.74 14.43 -7.41
CA GLU A 205 5.90 13.00 -7.74
C GLU A 205 5.82 12.12 -6.50
N ILE A 206 6.49 12.51 -5.42
CA ILE A 206 6.40 11.81 -4.13
C ILE A 206 4.95 11.84 -3.62
N ALA A 207 4.28 13.00 -3.68
CA ALA A 207 2.89 13.14 -3.28
C ALA A 207 1.94 12.30 -4.17
N ILE A 208 2.20 12.20 -5.47
CA ILE A 208 1.46 11.34 -6.41
C ILE A 208 1.59 9.88 -5.99
N ASN A 209 2.81 9.41 -5.73
CA ASN A 209 3.03 8.02 -5.31
C ASN A 209 2.33 7.72 -3.97
N GLN A 210 2.44 8.63 -2.99
CA GLN A 210 1.72 8.51 -1.72
C GLN A 210 0.20 8.50 -1.91
N ALA A 211 -0.32 9.32 -2.83
CA ALA A 211 -1.74 9.35 -3.13
C ALA A 211 -2.21 8.07 -3.82
N ILE A 212 -1.43 7.51 -4.75
CA ILE A 212 -1.67 6.20 -5.36
C ILE A 212 -1.70 5.13 -4.27
N ASP A 213 -0.74 5.11 -3.36
CA ASP A 213 -0.67 4.12 -2.28
C ASP A 213 -1.88 4.19 -1.35
N LYS A 214 -2.29 5.40 -0.97
CA LYS A 214 -3.50 5.62 -0.17
C LYS A 214 -4.76 5.18 -0.90
N GLY A 215 -4.89 5.48 -2.20
CA GLY A 215 -6.03 5.06 -3.01
C GLY A 215 -6.10 3.54 -3.20
N VAL A 216 -4.95 2.89 -3.40
CA VAL A 216 -4.87 1.42 -3.45
C VAL A 216 -5.22 0.82 -2.09
N ALA A 217 -4.69 1.35 -0.99
CA ALA A 217 -5.00 0.87 0.35
C ALA A 217 -6.50 0.98 0.66
N TYR A 218 -7.13 2.09 0.28
CA TYR A 218 -8.58 2.26 0.36
C TYR A 218 -9.32 1.16 -0.41
N LEU A 219 -9.02 0.96 -1.70
CA LEU A 219 -9.70 -0.07 -2.49
C LEU A 219 -9.46 -1.47 -1.94
N LEU A 220 -8.26 -1.80 -1.45
CA LEU A 220 -8.00 -3.10 -0.83
C LEU A 220 -8.79 -3.29 0.47
N HIS A 221 -9.02 -2.23 1.24
CA HIS A 221 -9.78 -2.26 2.49
C HIS A 221 -11.28 -2.43 2.27
N GLU A 222 -11.83 -1.80 1.23
CA GLU A 222 -13.27 -1.79 0.95
C GLU A 222 -13.74 -3.01 0.12
N GLN A 223 -12.87 -4.01 -0.11
CA GLN A 223 -13.25 -5.19 -0.88
C GLN A 223 -14.14 -6.15 -0.08
N GLU A 224 -15.27 -6.53 -0.67
CA GLU A 224 -16.23 -7.44 -0.07
C GLU A 224 -15.75 -8.90 -0.03
N LEU A 225 -16.43 -9.76 0.73
CA LEU A 225 -16.04 -11.17 0.90
C LEU A 225 -16.05 -11.97 -0.40
N ASP A 226 -16.97 -11.67 -1.30
CA ASP A 226 -17.07 -12.32 -2.61
C ASP A 226 -16.05 -11.78 -3.63
N GLY A 227 -15.23 -10.79 -3.24
CA GLY A 227 -14.21 -10.17 -4.07
C GLY A 227 -14.68 -8.94 -4.86
N SER A 228 -15.94 -8.51 -4.67
CA SER A 228 -16.51 -7.35 -5.35
C SER A 228 -16.30 -6.03 -4.61
N TRP A 229 -16.68 -4.92 -5.27
CA TRP A 229 -16.82 -3.60 -4.66
C TRP A 229 -18.21 -3.04 -4.95
N ALA A 230 -18.90 -2.59 -3.91
CA ALA A 230 -20.23 -2.02 -4.04
C ALA A 230 -20.16 -0.56 -4.49
N ASP A 231 -20.54 -0.25 -5.73
CA ASP A 231 -21.05 1.09 -6.08
C ASP A 231 -22.58 1.01 -6.06
N GLN A 232 -23.27 2.02 -5.50
CA GLN A 232 -24.70 1.99 -5.12
C GLN A 232 -25.75 1.70 -6.22
N GLN A 233 -25.35 1.32 -7.44
CA GLN A 233 -26.24 1.04 -8.55
C GLN A 233 -26.55 -0.45 -8.69
N ALA A 234 -27.68 -0.86 -8.11
CA ALA A 234 -28.28 -2.21 -8.16
C ALA A 234 -28.30 -2.90 -9.53
N ARG A 235 -28.22 -2.14 -10.64
CA ARG A 235 -28.30 -2.64 -12.01
C ARG A 235 -26.97 -3.20 -12.55
N TYR A 236 -25.82 -2.71 -12.08
CA TYR A 236 -24.52 -3.16 -12.54
C TYR A 236 -23.93 -4.15 -11.54
N THR A 237 -23.65 -5.36 -11.98
CA THR A 237 -23.20 -6.46 -11.14
C THR A 237 -21.69 -6.68 -11.20
N THR A 238 -21.01 -6.27 -12.29
CA THR A 238 -19.59 -6.58 -12.48
C THR A 238 -18.72 -5.39 -12.89
N GLY A 239 -19.29 -4.33 -13.46
CA GLY A 239 -18.51 -3.22 -14.02
C GLY A 239 -17.66 -2.46 -13.00
N GLY A 240 -18.19 -2.21 -11.80
CA GLY A 240 -17.45 -1.55 -10.71
C GLY A 240 -16.24 -2.38 -10.27
N THR A 241 -16.46 -3.66 -9.97
CA THR A 241 -15.40 -4.62 -9.61
C THR A 241 -14.34 -4.74 -10.71
N ALA A 242 -14.75 -4.79 -11.98
CA ALA A 242 -13.83 -4.89 -13.10
C ALA A 242 -12.95 -3.63 -13.24
N LEU A 243 -13.53 -2.44 -13.08
CA LEU A 243 -12.79 -1.19 -13.10
C LEU A 243 -11.79 -1.11 -11.93
N VAL A 244 -12.20 -1.51 -10.71
CA VAL A 244 -11.32 -1.55 -9.54
C VAL A 244 -10.17 -2.53 -9.75
N ALA A 245 -10.46 -3.75 -10.21
CA ALA A 245 -9.44 -4.76 -10.50
C ALA A 245 -8.42 -4.25 -11.54
N TYR A 246 -8.91 -3.61 -12.60
CA TYR A 246 -8.06 -2.98 -13.61
C TYR A 246 -7.19 -1.86 -13.00
N ALA A 247 -7.75 -1.00 -12.17
CA ALA A 247 -7.02 0.08 -11.51
C ALA A 247 -5.95 -0.43 -10.54
N LEU A 248 -6.24 -1.47 -9.76
CA LEU A 248 -5.28 -2.12 -8.85
C LEU A 248 -4.10 -2.72 -9.63
N LEU A 249 -4.39 -3.48 -10.69
CA LEU A 249 -3.37 -4.05 -11.57
C LEU A 249 -2.50 -2.96 -12.21
N LYS A 250 -3.11 -1.87 -12.68
CA LYS A 250 -2.42 -0.72 -13.27
C LYS A 250 -1.65 0.12 -12.25
N SER A 251 -1.99 0.01 -10.97
CA SER A 251 -1.26 0.61 -9.84
C SER A 251 -0.16 -0.30 -9.29
N GLY A 252 0.17 -1.39 -10.00
CA GLY A 252 1.26 -2.29 -9.64
C GLY A 252 0.92 -3.32 -8.55
N VAL A 253 -0.36 -3.54 -8.24
CA VAL A 253 -0.76 -4.67 -7.38
C VAL A 253 -0.57 -5.97 -8.17
N PRO A 254 0.21 -6.96 -7.66
CA PRO A 254 0.47 -8.20 -8.38
C PRO A 254 -0.81 -8.97 -8.69
N LYS A 255 -0.86 -9.69 -9.82
CA LYS A 255 -2.00 -10.53 -10.19
C LYS A 255 -2.23 -11.69 -9.21
N GLU A 256 -1.20 -12.10 -8.49
CA GLU A 256 -1.25 -13.12 -7.44
C GLU A 256 -1.79 -12.58 -6.12
N HIS A 257 -1.91 -11.26 -5.97
CA HIS A 257 -2.48 -10.63 -4.79
C HIS A 257 -3.89 -11.16 -4.55
N GLN A 258 -4.20 -11.53 -3.30
CA GLN A 258 -5.45 -12.20 -2.98
C GLN A 258 -6.68 -11.38 -3.40
N ALA A 259 -6.66 -10.07 -3.14
CA ALA A 259 -7.74 -9.18 -3.58
C ALA A 259 -7.96 -9.19 -5.11
N VAL A 260 -6.88 -9.21 -5.90
CA VAL A 260 -6.97 -9.27 -7.37
C VAL A 260 -7.49 -10.64 -7.80
N ARG A 261 -6.99 -11.74 -7.20
CA ARG A 261 -7.47 -13.10 -7.49
C ARG A 261 -8.96 -13.26 -7.21
N ARG A 262 -9.44 -12.72 -6.08
CA ARG A 262 -10.84 -12.73 -5.67
C ARG A 262 -11.71 -11.92 -6.62
N ALA A 263 -11.26 -10.72 -7.00
CA ALA A 263 -11.95 -9.91 -7.99
C ALA A 263 -12.06 -10.63 -9.34
N LEU A 264 -10.99 -11.25 -9.83
CA LEU A 264 -11.00 -11.99 -11.09
C LEU A 264 -11.88 -13.24 -11.02
N ALA A 265 -11.91 -13.94 -9.88
CA ALA A 265 -12.83 -15.06 -9.65
C ALA A 265 -14.30 -14.59 -9.65
N TYR A 266 -14.59 -13.48 -8.98
CA TYR A 266 -15.91 -12.85 -8.98
C TYR A 266 -16.38 -12.51 -10.40
N LEU A 267 -15.51 -11.91 -11.21
CA LEU A 267 -15.81 -11.57 -12.60
C LEU A 267 -15.97 -12.82 -13.46
N ALA A 268 -15.13 -13.84 -13.28
CA ALA A 268 -15.20 -15.08 -14.05
C ALA A 268 -16.49 -15.88 -13.82
N ALA A 269 -17.10 -15.74 -12.64
CA ALA A 269 -18.35 -16.41 -12.31
C ALA A 269 -19.59 -15.70 -12.86
N ARG A 270 -19.46 -14.48 -13.40
CA ARG A 270 -20.60 -13.61 -13.73
C ARG A 270 -20.41 -12.96 -15.11
N PRO A 271 -21.20 -13.37 -16.12
CA PRO A 271 -21.15 -12.72 -17.43
C PRO A 271 -21.61 -11.26 -17.34
N PRO A 272 -21.09 -10.38 -18.21
CA PRO A 272 -21.52 -8.98 -18.24
C PRO A 272 -22.96 -8.85 -18.74
N ARG A 273 -23.68 -7.85 -18.23
CA ARG A 273 -25.07 -7.57 -18.66
C ARG A 273 -25.18 -6.32 -19.55
N TYR A 274 -24.13 -5.51 -19.57
CA TYR A 274 -24.11 -4.20 -20.22
C TYR A 274 -22.76 -3.98 -20.91
N THR A 275 -22.73 -3.15 -21.96
CA THR A 275 -21.51 -2.79 -22.70
C THR A 275 -20.38 -2.32 -21.79
N TYR A 276 -20.68 -1.48 -20.80
CA TYR A 276 -19.69 -1.00 -19.84
C TYR A 276 -19.04 -2.13 -19.04
N GLU A 277 -19.84 -3.12 -18.63
CA GLU A 277 -19.36 -4.29 -17.88
C GLU A 277 -18.46 -5.16 -18.75
N ALA A 278 -18.89 -5.45 -19.99
CA ALA A 278 -18.11 -6.23 -20.94
C ALA A 278 -16.76 -5.55 -21.23
N GLY A 279 -16.77 -4.24 -21.51
CA GLY A 279 -15.56 -3.46 -21.77
C GLY A 279 -14.58 -3.47 -20.59
N THR A 280 -15.08 -3.19 -19.37
CA THR A 280 -14.23 -3.17 -18.16
C THR A 280 -13.73 -4.55 -17.77
N GLN A 281 -14.53 -5.61 -17.93
CA GLN A 281 -14.09 -6.99 -17.69
C GLN A 281 -12.95 -7.40 -18.63
N LEU A 282 -13.09 -7.14 -19.93
CA LEU A 282 -12.03 -7.42 -20.91
C LEU A 282 -10.74 -6.65 -20.56
N MET A 283 -10.87 -5.38 -20.14
CA MET A 283 -9.74 -4.58 -19.66
C MET A 283 -9.06 -5.20 -18.43
N ALA A 284 -9.83 -5.67 -17.44
CA ALA A 284 -9.30 -6.31 -16.25
C ALA A 284 -8.57 -7.62 -16.58
N PHE A 285 -9.16 -8.48 -17.42
CA PHE A 285 -8.56 -9.75 -17.84
C PHE A 285 -7.26 -9.57 -18.62
N VAL A 286 -7.21 -8.59 -19.53
CA VAL A 286 -5.97 -8.31 -20.28
C VAL A 286 -4.87 -7.72 -19.40
N ALA A 287 -5.23 -6.93 -18.37
CA ALA A 287 -4.25 -6.44 -17.41
C ALA A 287 -3.74 -7.54 -16.46
N ALA A 288 -4.56 -8.55 -16.17
CA ALA A 288 -4.23 -9.62 -15.23
C ALA A 288 -3.28 -10.66 -15.83
N ASP A 289 -3.74 -11.37 -16.86
CA ASP A 289 -2.96 -12.42 -17.53
C ASP A 289 -3.59 -12.77 -18.88
N PRO A 290 -3.11 -12.18 -19.99
CA PRO A 290 -3.71 -12.39 -21.30
C PRO A 290 -3.79 -13.84 -21.75
N LYS A 291 -2.82 -14.68 -21.37
CA LYS A 291 -2.78 -16.08 -21.79
C LYS A 291 -3.82 -16.90 -21.03
N ARG A 292 -3.92 -16.68 -19.72
CA ARG A 292 -4.86 -17.42 -18.86
C ARG A 292 -6.32 -17.10 -19.17
N TRP A 293 -6.62 -15.84 -19.47
CA TRP A 293 -7.99 -15.37 -19.58
C TRP A 293 -8.54 -15.31 -21.01
N LYS A 294 -7.74 -15.69 -22.01
CA LYS A 294 -8.14 -15.63 -23.42
C LYS A 294 -9.46 -16.33 -23.71
N ASP A 295 -9.59 -17.59 -23.29
CA ASP A 295 -10.77 -18.41 -23.61
C ASP A 295 -12.03 -17.88 -22.91
N HIS A 296 -11.90 -17.41 -21.68
CA HIS A 296 -13.01 -16.78 -20.95
C HIS A 296 -13.43 -15.45 -21.58
N ALA A 297 -12.46 -14.63 -21.98
CA ALA A 297 -12.70 -13.34 -22.63
C ALA A 297 -13.32 -13.46 -24.02
N ALA A 298 -13.15 -14.60 -24.71
CA ALA A 298 -13.77 -14.83 -26.02
C ALA A 298 -15.31 -14.76 -25.95
N GLY A 299 -15.93 -15.38 -24.94
CA GLY A 299 -17.38 -15.32 -24.77
C GLY A 299 -17.89 -13.91 -24.49
N ILE A 300 -17.13 -13.10 -23.74
CA ILE A 300 -17.47 -11.70 -23.48
C ILE A 300 -17.36 -10.85 -24.75
N LEU A 301 -16.36 -11.13 -25.59
CA LEU A 301 -16.22 -10.47 -26.89
C LEU A 301 -17.40 -10.79 -27.81
N ASP A 302 -17.85 -12.03 -27.84
CA ASP A 302 -19.00 -12.45 -28.66
C ASP A 302 -20.26 -11.68 -28.26
N GLU A 303 -20.55 -11.57 -26.97
CA GLU A 303 -21.66 -10.74 -26.46
C GLU A 303 -21.50 -9.26 -26.84
N LEU A 304 -20.31 -8.70 -26.67
CA LEU A 304 -20.04 -7.30 -26.98
C LEU A 304 -20.24 -6.98 -28.49
N LEU A 305 -19.85 -7.92 -29.36
CA LEU A 305 -20.05 -7.82 -30.81
C LEU A 305 -21.51 -7.99 -31.19
N ASP A 306 -22.25 -8.90 -30.55
CA ASP A 306 -23.69 -9.09 -30.77
C ASP A 306 -24.49 -7.82 -30.43
N TRP A 307 -24.09 -7.09 -29.39
CA TRP A 307 -24.72 -5.83 -29.00
C TRP A 307 -24.36 -4.64 -29.90
N GLN A 308 -23.41 -4.79 -30.83
CA GLN A 308 -22.93 -3.70 -31.67
C GLN A 308 -23.85 -3.45 -32.88
N ILE A 309 -24.48 -2.28 -32.93
CA ILE A 309 -25.29 -1.81 -34.07
C ILE A 309 -24.66 -0.58 -34.78
N GLY A 310 -23.32 -0.55 -34.75
CA GLY A 310 -22.44 0.56 -35.15
C GLY A 310 -21.87 1.31 -33.95
N ASP A 311 -22.68 1.52 -32.93
CA ASP A 311 -22.35 2.06 -31.61
C ASP A 311 -23.01 1.22 -30.51
N TRP A 312 -22.81 1.61 -29.25
CA TRP A 312 -23.43 0.96 -28.10
C TRP A 312 -24.25 1.95 -27.26
N GLY A 313 -25.14 1.40 -26.44
CA GLY A 313 -26.02 2.14 -25.55
C GLY A 313 -26.42 1.28 -24.35
N TYR A 314 -27.44 1.71 -23.60
CA TYR A 314 -27.97 0.89 -22.51
C TYR A 314 -28.91 -0.19 -23.06
N PRO A 315 -28.64 -1.49 -22.87
CA PRO A 315 -29.62 -2.54 -23.18
C PRO A 315 -30.87 -2.40 -22.31
N GLY A 316 -32.04 -2.62 -22.92
CA GLY A 316 -33.26 -2.95 -22.19
C GLY A 316 -33.11 -4.38 -21.67
N GLY A 317 -33.54 -4.66 -20.44
CA GLY A 317 -33.32 -5.95 -19.78
C GLY A 317 -33.70 -7.16 -20.64
N HIS A 318 -32.96 -8.28 -20.45
CA HIS A 318 -33.17 -9.58 -21.07
C HIS A 318 -33.33 -9.57 -22.61
N GLY A 319 -32.20 -9.49 -23.32
CA GLY A 319 -32.12 -9.95 -24.71
C GLY A 319 -32.73 -9.03 -25.77
N ASN A 320 -32.91 -7.74 -25.49
CA ASN A 320 -33.30 -6.78 -26.53
C ASN A 320 -32.61 -5.42 -26.31
N PRO A 321 -31.71 -4.97 -27.22
CA PRO A 321 -31.16 -3.62 -27.15
C PRO A 321 -32.32 -2.63 -27.14
N SER A 322 -32.35 -1.69 -26.19
CA SER A 322 -33.26 -0.56 -26.35
C SER A 322 -32.74 0.22 -27.56
N ALA A 323 -33.45 0.13 -28.69
CA ALA A 323 -33.07 0.80 -29.93
C ALA A 323 -33.00 2.34 -29.79
N ASN A 324 -33.41 2.89 -28.64
CA ASN A 324 -33.73 4.30 -28.42
C ASN A 324 -32.74 5.07 -27.52
N HIS A 325 -31.71 4.46 -26.91
CA HIS A 325 -30.73 5.20 -26.09
C HIS A 325 -29.29 4.76 -26.38
N LYS A 326 -28.64 5.50 -27.28
CA LYS A 326 -27.25 5.30 -27.73
C LYS A 326 -26.40 6.47 -27.24
N ASP A 327 -25.18 6.18 -26.80
CA ASP A 327 -24.31 7.25 -26.32
C ASP A 327 -22.82 6.95 -26.49
N LEU A 328 -22.04 8.04 -26.52
CA LEU A 328 -20.60 7.97 -26.73
C LEU A 328 -19.84 7.42 -25.52
N SER A 329 -20.44 7.44 -24.32
CA SER A 329 -19.80 6.91 -23.11
C SER A 329 -19.76 5.38 -23.10
N ASN A 330 -20.88 4.71 -23.39
CA ASN A 330 -20.95 3.27 -23.58
C ASN A 330 -20.11 2.84 -24.78
N THR A 331 -20.20 3.61 -25.88
CA THR A 331 -19.42 3.36 -27.09
C THR A 331 -17.91 3.39 -26.82
N GLN A 332 -17.43 4.29 -25.96
CA GLN A 332 -16.03 4.32 -25.56
C GLN A 332 -15.58 3.04 -24.84
N TYR A 333 -16.39 2.51 -23.92
CA TYR A 333 -16.05 1.26 -23.23
C TYR A 333 -16.20 0.03 -24.11
N GLY A 334 -17.13 0.03 -25.07
CA GLY A 334 -17.18 -1.00 -26.12
C GLY A 334 -15.90 -1.01 -26.95
N ALA A 335 -15.43 0.17 -27.40
CA ALA A 335 -14.17 0.31 -28.12
C ALA A 335 -12.94 -0.16 -27.31
N LEU A 336 -12.91 0.17 -26.01
CA LEU A 336 -11.86 -0.30 -25.11
C LEU A 336 -11.92 -1.81 -24.87
N GLY A 337 -13.13 -2.40 -24.86
CA GLY A 337 -13.32 -3.85 -24.84
C GLY A 337 -12.72 -4.52 -26.08
N LEU A 338 -12.99 -3.98 -27.28
CA LEU A 338 -12.38 -4.47 -28.53
C LEU A 338 -10.85 -4.33 -28.51
N TRP A 339 -10.33 -3.19 -28.03
CA TRP A 339 -8.89 -2.99 -27.86
C TRP A 339 -8.27 -4.02 -26.89
N ALA A 340 -8.92 -4.29 -25.76
CA ALA A 340 -8.48 -5.29 -24.80
C ALA A 340 -8.52 -6.70 -25.41
N ALA A 341 -9.55 -7.04 -26.19
CA ALA A 341 -9.65 -8.30 -26.91
C ALA A 341 -8.51 -8.51 -27.90
N VAL A 342 -8.15 -7.49 -28.69
CA VAL A 342 -6.97 -7.55 -29.58
C VAL A 342 -5.70 -7.80 -28.77
N LYS A 343 -5.54 -7.14 -27.62
CA LYS A 343 -4.38 -7.33 -26.73
C LYS A 343 -4.36 -8.70 -26.03
N LEU A 344 -5.51 -9.34 -25.85
CA LEU A 344 -5.66 -10.74 -25.42
C LEU A 344 -5.30 -11.75 -26.53
N GLY A 345 -5.09 -11.28 -27.76
CA GLY A 345 -4.86 -12.13 -28.93
C GLY A 345 -6.14 -12.78 -29.45
N LEU A 346 -7.31 -12.18 -29.17
CA LEU A 346 -8.59 -12.52 -29.80
C LEU A 346 -8.73 -11.78 -31.14
N GLU A 347 -9.41 -12.41 -32.08
CA GLU A 347 -9.67 -11.82 -33.39
C GLU A 347 -10.95 -10.98 -33.34
N VAL A 348 -10.82 -9.67 -33.59
CA VAL A 348 -11.97 -8.77 -33.74
C VAL A 348 -12.26 -8.60 -35.23
N PRO A 349 -13.49 -8.88 -35.70
CA PRO A 349 -13.83 -8.76 -37.11
C PRO A 349 -13.58 -7.33 -37.64
N PRO A 350 -12.87 -7.16 -38.78
CA PRO A 350 -12.61 -5.83 -39.34
C PRO A 350 -13.86 -4.94 -39.53
N PRO A 351 -15.04 -5.46 -39.94
CA PRO A 351 -16.27 -4.66 -40.02
C PRO A 351 -16.72 -4.04 -38.69
N ALA A 352 -16.34 -4.59 -37.54
CA ALA A 352 -16.68 -4.01 -36.24
C ALA A 352 -15.97 -2.66 -36.01
N TRP A 353 -14.72 -2.52 -36.49
CA TRP A 353 -13.94 -1.28 -36.42
C TRP A 353 -14.42 -0.24 -37.44
N GLU A 354 -14.78 -0.68 -38.65
CA GLU A 354 -15.33 0.16 -39.72
C GLU A 354 -16.62 0.85 -39.26
N ARG A 355 -17.62 0.06 -38.83
CA ARG A 355 -18.91 0.61 -38.36
C ARG A 355 -18.75 1.55 -37.15
N LEU A 356 -17.82 1.22 -36.25
CA LEU A 356 -17.52 2.04 -35.09
C LEU A 356 -16.96 3.41 -35.49
N ALA A 357 -16.00 3.43 -36.41
CA ALA A 357 -15.39 4.66 -36.91
C ALA A 357 -16.41 5.57 -37.60
N GLU A 358 -17.22 5.01 -38.51
CA GLU A 358 -18.29 5.75 -39.20
C GLU A 358 -19.29 6.35 -38.21
N ARG A 359 -19.71 5.55 -37.21
CA ARG A 359 -20.75 5.96 -36.28
C ARG A 359 -20.29 7.04 -35.31
N VAL A 360 -19.05 6.98 -34.81
CA VAL A 360 -18.51 7.96 -33.86
C VAL A 360 -18.38 9.35 -34.47
N MET A 361 -18.09 9.45 -35.78
CA MET A 361 -18.05 10.75 -36.47
C MET A 361 -19.40 11.49 -36.43
N LEU A 362 -20.54 10.77 -36.31
CA LEU A 362 -21.86 11.39 -36.16
C LEU A 362 -22.08 12.11 -34.81
N TYR A 363 -21.24 11.81 -33.81
CA TYR A 363 -21.26 12.48 -32.52
C TYR A 363 -20.45 13.78 -32.52
N GLN A 364 -19.67 14.03 -33.59
CA GLN A 364 -18.86 15.23 -33.70
C GLN A 364 -19.74 16.45 -33.96
N THR A 365 -19.51 17.51 -33.20
CA THR A 365 -20.21 18.78 -33.31
C THR A 365 -19.53 19.70 -34.31
N SER A 366 -20.24 20.74 -34.76
CA SER A 366 -19.73 21.68 -35.77
C SER A 366 -18.50 22.48 -35.33
N ASP A 367 -18.26 22.61 -34.01
CA ASP A 367 -17.07 23.26 -33.44
C ASP A 367 -15.88 22.29 -33.26
N GLY A 368 -16.05 21.02 -33.66
CA GLY A 368 -15.04 19.96 -33.67
C GLY A 368 -15.05 19.06 -32.43
N GLY A 369 -15.78 19.42 -31.37
CA GLY A 369 -15.94 18.59 -30.17
C GLY A 369 -16.87 17.39 -30.38
N PHE A 370 -17.20 16.67 -29.30
CA PHE A 370 -18.14 15.55 -29.38
C PHE A 370 -19.22 15.64 -28.31
N GLY A 371 -20.46 15.34 -28.71
CA GLY A 371 -21.63 15.28 -27.84
C GLY A 371 -21.88 13.90 -27.25
N TYR A 372 -22.77 13.83 -26.25
CA TYR A 372 -23.18 12.55 -25.64
C TYR A 372 -23.97 11.67 -26.62
N ALA A 373 -24.80 12.28 -27.46
CA ALA A 373 -25.57 11.67 -28.54
C ALA A 373 -25.39 12.51 -29.83
N PRO A 374 -25.67 11.95 -31.03
CA PRO A 374 -25.62 12.71 -32.27
C PRO A 374 -26.51 13.96 -32.21
N GLY A 375 -25.98 15.12 -32.60
CA GLY A 375 -26.66 16.42 -32.50
C GLY A 375 -26.66 17.07 -31.10
N GLY A 376 -26.10 16.41 -30.08
CA GLY A 376 -25.88 16.99 -28.75
C GLY A 376 -24.69 17.95 -28.71
N GLY A 377 -24.65 18.84 -27.71
CA GLY A 377 -23.54 19.80 -27.52
C GLY A 377 -22.24 19.14 -27.04
N ALA A 378 -21.09 19.71 -27.42
CA ALA A 378 -19.79 19.20 -27.05
C ALA A 378 -19.52 19.30 -25.54
N THR A 379 -18.88 18.27 -24.97
CA THR A 379 -18.42 18.30 -23.57
C THR A 379 -16.97 17.81 -23.48
N GLY A 380 -16.26 18.19 -22.41
CA GLY A 380 -14.89 17.74 -22.17
C GLY A 380 -14.77 16.21 -22.18
N SER A 381 -15.63 15.54 -21.41
CA SER A 381 -15.65 14.09 -21.30
C SER A 381 -15.98 13.37 -22.61
N MET A 382 -16.94 13.86 -23.38
CA MET A 382 -17.35 13.23 -24.64
C MET A 382 -16.36 13.54 -25.77
N SER A 383 -15.78 14.74 -25.82
CA SER A 383 -14.67 15.04 -26.74
C SER A 383 -13.46 14.14 -26.50
N ALA A 384 -13.10 13.92 -25.23
CA ALA A 384 -12.05 12.95 -24.89
C ALA A 384 -12.42 11.52 -25.30
N ALA A 385 -13.69 11.13 -25.14
CA ALA A 385 -14.21 9.83 -25.56
C ALA A 385 -14.14 9.65 -27.09
N GLY A 386 -14.66 10.60 -27.86
CA GLY A 386 -14.65 10.55 -29.32
C GLY A 386 -13.24 10.45 -29.89
N VAL A 387 -12.32 11.30 -29.44
CA VAL A 387 -10.90 11.25 -29.85
C VAL A 387 -10.29 9.91 -29.49
N THR A 388 -10.54 9.38 -28.29
CA THR A 388 -10.04 8.06 -27.88
C THR A 388 -10.53 6.96 -28.82
N VAL A 389 -11.83 6.90 -29.11
CA VAL A 389 -12.40 5.85 -29.98
C VAL A 389 -11.84 5.93 -31.39
N LEU A 390 -11.78 7.12 -31.99
CA LEU A 390 -11.19 7.30 -33.32
C LEU A 390 -9.72 6.85 -33.34
N SER A 391 -8.95 7.18 -32.29
CA SER A 391 -7.55 6.74 -32.14
C SER A 391 -7.41 5.22 -32.10
N LEU A 392 -8.34 4.52 -31.43
CA LEU A 392 -8.37 3.06 -31.37
C LEU A 392 -8.74 2.43 -32.71
N CYS A 393 -9.60 3.06 -33.52
CA CYS A 393 -9.99 2.54 -34.84
C CYS A 393 -8.85 2.64 -35.87
N LEU A 394 -8.05 3.72 -35.85
CA LEU A 394 -7.07 4.04 -36.90
C LEU A 394 -6.12 2.88 -37.29
N PRO A 395 -5.52 2.12 -36.36
CA PRO A 395 -4.64 0.99 -36.70
C PRO A 395 -5.35 -0.12 -37.49
N HIS A 396 -6.67 -0.23 -37.37
CA HIS A 396 -7.48 -1.29 -37.96
C HIS A 396 -8.11 -0.91 -39.31
N LEU A 397 -7.99 0.36 -39.74
CA LEU A 397 -8.61 0.88 -40.97
C LEU A 397 -7.66 0.89 -42.19
N SER A 398 -6.51 0.22 -42.13
CA SER A 398 -5.48 0.26 -43.18
C SER A 398 -5.99 -0.16 -44.58
N LYS A 399 -7.03 -1.00 -44.65
CA LYS A 399 -7.68 -1.43 -45.89
C LYS A 399 -8.63 -0.37 -46.49
N TRP A 400 -9.16 0.56 -45.68
CA TRP A 400 -10.13 1.58 -46.09
C TRP A 400 -9.50 2.98 -46.07
N LYS A 401 -8.66 3.29 -47.07
CA LYS A 401 -7.88 4.53 -47.09
C LYS A 401 -8.72 5.81 -46.98
N ALA A 402 -9.88 5.85 -47.63
CA ALA A 402 -10.78 7.01 -47.58
C ALA A 402 -11.37 7.22 -46.18
N LEU A 403 -11.99 6.18 -45.61
CA LEU A 403 -12.52 6.23 -44.25
C LEU A 403 -11.43 6.53 -43.22
N LYS A 404 -10.24 5.93 -43.36
CA LYS A 404 -9.09 6.23 -42.50
C LYS A 404 -8.76 7.73 -42.53
N HIS A 405 -8.74 8.35 -43.71
CA HIS A 405 -8.48 9.78 -43.84
C HIS A 405 -9.56 10.64 -43.17
N GLU A 406 -10.83 10.29 -43.34
CA GLU A 406 -11.95 10.97 -42.67
C GLU A 406 -11.83 10.89 -41.15
N VAL A 407 -11.47 9.72 -40.62
CA VAL A 407 -11.22 9.50 -39.19
C VAL A 407 -10.04 10.33 -38.69
N GLU A 408 -8.95 10.44 -39.46
CA GLU A 408 -7.80 11.31 -39.12
C GLU A 408 -8.19 12.80 -39.10
N VAL A 409 -9.08 13.23 -39.97
CA VAL A 409 -9.63 14.61 -39.97
C VAL A 409 -10.51 14.82 -38.73
N ALA A 410 -11.43 13.90 -38.44
CA ALA A 410 -12.31 13.97 -37.29
C ALA A 410 -11.53 13.97 -35.96
N GLN A 411 -10.52 13.10 -35.84
CA GLN A 411 -9.64 13.03 -34.67
C GLN A 411 -8.87 14.35 -34.46
N ARG A 412 -8.28 14.91 -35.52
CA ARG A 412 -7.58 16.21 -35.46
C ARG A 412 -8.51 17.35 -35.06
N SER A 413 -9.73 17.37 -35.56
CA SER A 413 -10.75 18.36 -35.19
C SER A 413 -11.12 18.25 -33.70
N GLY A 414 -11.30 17.03 -33.19
CA GLY A 414 -11.51 16.75 -31.77
C GLY A 414 -10.35 17.16 -30.87
N LEU A 415 -9.12 16.88 -31.29
CA LEU A 415 -7.91 17.33 -30.61
C LEU A 415 -7.82 18.85 -30.56
N GLY A 416 -8.14 19.53 -31.66
CA GLY A 416 -8.19 20.99 -31.69
C GLY A 416 -9.25 21.56 -30.74
N TRP A 417 -10.40 20.89 -30.61
CA TRP A 417 -11.41 21.28 -29.63
C TRP A 417 -10.90 21.09 -28.19
N LEU A 418 -10.29 19.95 -27.88
CA LEU A 418 -9.71 19.69 -26.55
C LEU A 418 -8.59 20.67 -26.22
N ASP A 419 -7.74 21.02 -27.19
CA ASP A 419 -6.66 22.00 -27.00
C ASP A 419 -7.20 23.39 -26.63
N ARG A 420 -8.29 23.84 -27.27
CA ARG A 420 -8.92 25.13 -26.91
C ARG A 420 -9.69 25.11 -25.59
N ASN A 421 -10.18 23.95 -25.18
CA ASN A 421 -11.17 23.79 -24.11
C ASN A 421 -10.68 22.97 -22.91
N PHE A 422 -9.42 22.53 -22.89
CA PHE A 422 -8.90 21.75 -21.77
C PHE A 422 -8.93 22.55 -20.46
N SER A 423 -9.45 21.93 -19.40
CA SER A 423 -9.44 22.49 -18.05
C SER A 423 -9.09 21.40 -17.05
N PRO A 424 -8.03 21.55 -16.24
CA PRO A 424 -7.67 20.56 -15.23
C PRO A 424 -8.64 20.54 -14.03
N THR A 425 -9.59 21.48 -13.95
CA THR A 425 -10.51 21.62 -12.81
C THR A 425 -11.97 21.40 -13.17
N THR A 426 -12.32 21.47 -14.46
CA THR A 426 -13.71 21.53 -14.91
C THR A 426 -13.95 20.66 -16.13
N ASN A 427 -14.96 19.79 -16.08
CA ASN A 427 -15.52 19.12 -17.24
C ASN A 427 -16.47 20.08 -17.98
N LEU A 428 -15.96 20.81 -18.98
CA LEU A 428 -16.76 21.78 -19.74
C LEU A 428 -17.97 21.12 -20.41
N GLY A 429 -19.08 21.86 -20.46
CA GLY A 429 -20.36 21.38 -21.00
C GLY A 429 -21.25 20.63 -19.99
N HIS A 430 -20.81 20.45 -18.74
CA HIS A 430 -21.61 19.87 -17.67
C HIS A 430 -21.76 20.82 -16.46
N GLY A 431 -23.00 20.95 -15.96
CA GLY A 431 -23.28 21.67 -14.71
C GLY A 431 -22.71 20.95 -13.47
N ASN A 432 -22.38 21.71 -12.42
CA ASN A 432 -21.82 21.23 -11.15
C ASN A 432 -20.57 20.33 -11.29
N ASN A 433 -19.81 20.50 -12.37
CA ASN A 433 -18.61 19.69 -12.66
C ASN A 433 -18.87 18.17 -12.64
N ALA A 434 -20.04 17.76 -13.13
CA ALA A 434 -20.40 16.35 -13.19
C ALA A 434 -19.38 15.53 -13.99
N TRP A 435 -19.13 14.31 -13.54
CA TRP A 435 -18.25 13.34 -14.21
C TRP A 435 -16.79 13.79 -14.35
N PHE A 436 -16.33 14.69 -13.49
CA PHE A 436 -14.97 15.24 -13.54
C PHE A 436 -13.87 14.17 -13.51
N HIS A 437 -13.92 13.21 -12.58
CA HIS A 437 -12.91 12.15 -12.49
C HIS A 437 -12.88 11.26 -13.75
N TYR A 438 -14.05 10.98 -14.32
CA TYR A 438 -14.18 10.28 -15.60
C TYR A 438 -13.58 11.08 -16.76
N TYR A 439 -13.83 12.40 -16.80
CA TYR A 439 -13.21 13.31 -17.76
C TYR A 439 -11.69 13.32 -17.66
N MET A 440 -11.13 13.42 -16.45
CA MET A 440 -9.67 13.40 -16.26
C MET A 440 -9.07 12.09 -16.78
N TYR A 441 -9.65 10.94 -16.45
CA TYR A 441 -9.21 9.67 -17.03
C TYR A 441 -9.41 9.61 -18.56
N GLY A 442 -10.43 10.30 -19.11
CA GLY A 442 -10.57 10.54 -20.54
C GLY A 442 -9.37 11.29 -21.14
N ILE A 443 -8.90 12.36 -20.49
CA ILE A 443 -7.73 13.12 -20.94
C ILE A 443 -6.45 12.28 -20.92
N GLU A 444 -6.25 11.45 -19.90
CA GLU A 444 -5.12 10.51 -19.87
C GLU A 444 -5.14 9.56 -21.07
N ARG A 445 -6.32 9.01 -21.41
CA ARG A 445 -6.50 8.14 -22.59
C ARG A 445 -6.21 8.88 -23.89
N VAL A 446 -6.64 10.13 -24.03
CA VAL A 446 -6.28 10.93 -25.21
C VAL A 446 -4.77 11.13 -25.28
N GLY A 447 -4.14 11.53 -24.17
CA GLY A 447 -2.68 11.68 -24.13
C GLY A 447 -1.94 10.39 -24.50
N ALA A 448 -2.46 9.23 -24.08
CA ALA A 448 -1.87 7.93 -24.35
C ALA A 448 -2.10 7.42 -25.79
N PHE A 449 -3.33 7.48 -26.31
CA PHE A 449 -3.69 6.89 -27.60
C PHE A 449 -3.49 7.84 -28.79
N ALA A 450 -3.58 9.15 -28.57
CA ALA A 450 -3.29 10.16 -29.58
C ALA A 450 -1.87 10.75 -29.44
N GLU A 451 -1.07 10.27 -28.47
CA GLU A 451 0.32 10.69 -28.20
C GLU A 451 0.45 12.21 -28.00
N VAL A 452 -0.44 12.81 -27.20
CA VAL A 452 -0.47 14.26 -26.90
C VAL A 452 0.04 14.54 -25.49
N GLU A 453 1.00 15.45 -25.36
CA GLU A 453 1.56 15.86 -24.06
C GLU A 453 0.94 17.16 -23.51
N MET A 454 0.50 18.06 -24.40
CA MET A 454 0.07 19.40 -24.04
C MET A 454 -1.34 19.70 -24.59
N PHE A 455 -2.15 20.37 -23.78
CA PHE A 455 -3.39 21.00 -24.22
C PHE A 455 -3.42 22.43 -23.68
N ASN A 456 -3.80 23.40 -24.51
CA ASN A 456 -3.91 24.81 -24.13
C ASN A 456 -2.62 25.36 -23.49
N GLY A 457 -1.46 24.95 -24.01
CA GLY A 457 -0.14 25.29 -23.45
C GLY A 457 0.14 24.71 -22.06
N GLN A 458 -0.70 23.80 -21.55
CA GLN A 458 -0.55 23.15 -20.25
C GLN A 458 -0.22 21.67 -20.41
N ASN A 459 0.69 21.16 -19.57
CA ASN A 459 0.93 19.73 -19.47
C ASN A 459 -0.23 19.10 -18.71
N TRP A 460 -1.06 18.33 -19.43
CA TRP A 460 -2.31 17.82 -18.88
C TRP A 460 -2.10 16.91 -17.67
N TYR A 461 -0.99 16.16 -17.64
CA TYR A 461 -0.67 15.25 -16.55
C TYR A 461 -0.27 16.02 -15.30
N ARG A 462 0.64 17.01 -15.43
CA ARG A 462 1.11 17.82 -14.30
C ARG A 462 -0.05 18.58 -13.65
N GLU A 463 -0.88 19.24 -14.45
CA GLU A 463 -2.00 20.03 -13.92
C GLU A 463 -3.12 19.14 -13.38
N GLY A 464 -3.44 18.05 -14.07
CA GLY A 464 -4.43 17.08 -13.60
C GLY A 464 -4.02 16.42 -12.28
N ALA A 465 -2.76 15.99 -12.16
CA ALA A 465 -2.25 15.35 -10.95
C ALA A 465 -2.29 16.30 -9.75
N ARG A 466 -1.87 17.56 -9.92
CA ARG A 466 -2.00 18.58 -8.86
C ARG A 466 -3.44 18.78 -8.43
N GLN A 467 -4.40 18.74 -9.36
CA GLN A 467 -5.80 18.91 -9.02
C GLN A 467 -6.35 17.68 -8.29
N LEU A 468 -5.98 16.46 -8.69
CA LEU A 468 -6.41 15.24 -8.01
C LEU A 468 -5.83 15.14 -6.60
N LEU A 469 -4.57 15.53 -6.39
CA LEU A 469 -3.95 15.57 -5.06
C LEU A 469 -4.73 16.44 -4.07
N LYS A 470 -5.28 17.57 -4.52
CA LYS A 470 -6.10 18.47 -3.69
C LYS A 470 -7.46 17.87 -3.32
N GLN A 471 -7.96 16.91 -4.10
CA GLN A 471 -9.29 16.31 -3.93
C GLN A 471 -9.26 15.00 -3.14
N GLN A 472 -8.08 14.45 -2.84
CA GLN A 472 -7.96 13.20 -2.10
C GLN A 472 -8.47 13.38 -0.66
N ARG A 473 -9.39 12.51 -0.24
CA ARG A 473 -10.01 12.53 1.09
C ARG A 473 -9.10 11.86 2.13
N GLY A 474 -9.40 12.06 3.42
CA GLY A 474 -8.56 11.58 4.54
C GLY A 474 -8.30 10.06 4.56
N LYS A 475 -9.23 9.24 4.06
CA LYS A 475 -9.07 7.78 3.94
C LYS A 475 -8.31 7.34 2.66
N GLY A 476 -7.90 8.27 1.80
CA GLY A 476 -7.22 7.97 0.54
C GLY A 476 -8.13 7.88 -0.70
N SER A 477 -9.45 7.90 -0.52
CA SER A 477 -10.43 7.85 -1.61
C SER A 477 -10.59 9.20 -2.34
N TRP A 478 -11.14 9.14 -3.54
CA TRP A 478 -11.77 10.26 -4.23
C TRP A 478 -13.25 9.96 -4.37
N GLY A 479 -14.10 10.97 -4.23
CA GLY A 479 -15.54 10.79 -4.37
C GLY A 479 -16.21 11.99 -5.00
N ASP A 480 -17.45 11.79 -5.43
CA ASP A 480 -18.27 12.84 -6.02
C ASP A 480 -19.56 13.07 -5.21
N PRO A 481 -20.36 14.11 -5.54
CA PRO A 481 -21.62 14.41 -4.83
C PRO A 481 -22.69 13.32 -4.93
N TRP A 482 -22.51 12.30 -5.78
CA TRP A 482 -23.45 11.19 -5.96
C TRP A 482 -23.07 9.94 -5.16
N GLY A 483 -22.08 10.05 -4.25
CA GLY A 483 -21.68 8.95 -3.37
C GLY A 483 -20.92 7.83 -4.08
N ARG A 484 -20.40 8.07 -5.28
CA ARG A 484 -19.51 7.13 -5.97
C ARG A 484 -18.09 7.36 -5.46
N GLU A 485 -17.53 6.35 -4.79
CA GLU A 485 -16.16 6.42 -4.26
C GLU A 485 -15.23 5.39 -4.91
N HIS A 486 -15.71 4.17 -5.22
CA HIS A 486 -14.85 3.13 -5.81
C HIS A 486 -14.49 3.45 -7.26
N SER A 487 -15.47 3.80 -8.09
CA SER A 487 -15.26 4.18 -9.50
C SER A 487 -14.44 5.47 -9.64
N THR A 488 -14.72 6.50 -8.85
CA THR A 488 -13.95 7.76 -8.85
C THR A 488 -12.52 7.54 -8.39
N THR A 489 -12.29 6.77 -7.33
CA THR A 489 -10.93 6.41 -6.89
C THR A 489 -10.20 5.65 -7.99
N SER A 490 -10.88 4.71 -8.67
CA SER A 490 -10.31 3.97 -9.78
C SER A 490 -9.91 4.89 -10.94
N TYR A 491 -10.74 5.86 -11.34
CA TYR A 491 -10.39 6.85 -12.36
C TYR A 491 -9.18 7.70 -11.99
N CYS A 492 -9.10 8.13 -10.73
CA CYS A 492 -7.96 8.90 -10.24
C CYS A 492 -6.67 8.06 -10.25
N LEU A 493 -6.73 6.81 -9.79
CA LEU A 493 -5.59 5.90 -9.86
C LEU A 493 -5.14 5.67 -11.31
N LEU A 494 -6.06 5.43 -12.23
CA LEU A 494 -5.72 5.23 -13.64
C LEU A 494 -5.09 6.48 -14.27
N PHE A 495 -5.56 7.67 -13.92
CA PHE A 495 -4.94 8.93 -14.35
C PHE A 495 -3.53 9.10 -13.78
N LEU A 496 -3.37 8.96 -12.46
CA LEU A 496 -2.09 9.18 -11.77
C LEU A 496 -1.03 8.15 -12.20
N ASN A 497 -1.45 6.93 -12.53
CA ASN A 497 -0.55 5.90 -13.06
C ASN A 497 -0.25 6.04 -14.57
N ARG A 498 -0.99 6.91 -15.29
CA ARG A 498 -0.95 6.99 -16.76
C ARG A 498 -1.16 5.62 -17.41
N ALA A 499 -2.25 4.97 -17.03
CA ALA A 499 -2.49 3.53 -17.20
C ALA A 499 -2.64 3.04 -18.65
N SER A 500 -2.91 3.92 -19.62
CA SER A 500 -3.34 3.56 -20.97
C SER A 500 -2.19 3.31 -21.95
N SER A 501 -0.94 3.74 -21.67
CA SER A 501 0.24 3.43 -22.50
C SER A 501 1.57 3.49 -21.71
N PRO A 502 2.52 2.55 -21.91
CA PRO A 502 3.85 2.58 -21.28
C PRO A 502 4.76 3.71 -21.77
N LYS A 503 4.46 4.34 -22.92
CA LYS A 503 5.21 5.51 -23.43
C LYS A 503 4.96 6.78 -22.62
N SER A 504 3.90 6.83 -21.83
CA SER A 504 3.58 7.99 -21.02
C SER A 504 4.53 8.17 -19.82
N GLY A 505 5.61 7.38 -19.73
CA GLY A 505 6.64 7.38 -18.69
C GLY A 505 6.58 6.09 -17.87
N PRO A 506 7.66 5.69 -17.17
CA PRO A 506 7.54 4.63 -16.18
C PRO A 506 6.48 5.10 -15.18
N GLY A 507 5.31 4.45 -15.18
CA GLY A 507 4.38 4.54 -14.07
C GLY A 507 5.21 4.31 -12.81
N GLY A 508 5.12 5.22 -11.84
CA GLY A 508 5.96 5.22 -10.65
C GLY A 508 5.91 3.83 -10.03
N GLY A 509 6.90 2.99 -10.37
CA GLY A 509 6.99 1.65 -9.84
C GLY A 509 7.06 1.86 -8.34
N ARG A 510 6.11 1.27 -7.62
CA ARG A 510 6.17 1.22 -6.17
C ARG A 510 7.60 0.82 -5.82
N SER A 511 8.36 1.73 -5.18
CA SER A 511 9.51 1.29 -4.43
C SER A 511 8.91 0.34 -3.41
N ALA A 512 9.17 -0.95 -3.61
CA ALA A 512 8.75 -1.97 -2.68
C ALA A 512 9.21 -1.51 -1.29
N VAL A 513 8.32 -1.54 -0.30
CA VAL A 513 8.73 -1.23 1.07
C VAL A 513 9.85 -2.21 1.41
N THR A 514 11.05 -1.69 1.63
CA THR A 514 12.23 -2.48 1.97
C THR A 514 12.40 -2.50 3.48
N TYR A 515 12.81 -3.65 4.00
CA TYR A 515 13.11 -3.88 5.41
C TYR A 515 14.50 -4.49 5.51
N GLY A 516 15.22 -4.13 6.58
CA GLY A 516 16.57 -4.62 6.85
C GLY A 516 17.66 -3.91 6.06
N ASP A 517 18.87 -3.95 6.60
CA ASP A 517 20.10 -3.47 5.98
C ASP A 517 21.25 -4.45 6.25
N ASP A 518 22.34 -4.32 5.51
CA ASP A 518 23.53 -5.15 5.71
C ASP A 518 24.30 -4.65 6.94
N ASN A 519 24.62 -5.57 7.84
CA ASN A 519 25.44 -5.29 9.02
C ASN A 519 26.63 -6.26 9.06
N PRO A 520 27.87 -5.79 8.84
CA PRO A 520 29.05 -6.66 8.82
C PRO A 520 29.39 -7.27 10.20
N GLU A 521 28.85 -6.72 11.28
CA GLU A 521 29.00 -7.27 12.65
C GLU A 521 28.01 -8.41 12.94
N GLU A 522 27.03 -8.67 12.06
CA GLU A 522 26.10 -9.79 12.20
C GLU A 522 26.53 -10.97 11.34
N ASP A 523 26.46 -12.18 11.90
CA ASP A 523 26.80 -13.41 11.20
C ASP A 523 26.07 -13.56 9.86
N VAL A 524 24.77 -13.23 9.83
CA VAL A 524 23.92 -13.24 8.63
C VAL A 524 22.99 -12.04 8.64
N SER A 525 23.00 -11.24 7.58
CA SER A 525 22.07 -10.12 7.37
C SER A 525 20.87 -10.52 6.51
N LEU A 526 19.69 -10.08 6.91
CA LEU A 526 18.42 -10.38 6.24
C LEU A 526 17.76 -9.11 5.71
N ARG A 527 17.27 -9.16 4.47
CA ARG A 527 16.46 -8.10 3.87
C ARG A 527 15.12 -8.64 3.37
N ALA A 528 14.13 -7.76 3.34
CA ALA A 528 12.82 -8.03 2.77
C ALA A 528 12.35 -6.88 1.87
N ALA A 529 11.53 -7.19 0.87
CA ALA A 529 10.88 -6.19 0.03
C ALA A 529 9.46 -6.62 -0.35
N GLY A 530 8.51 -5.70 -0.21
CA GLY A 530 7.12 -5.88 -0.63
C GLY A 530 6.12 -5.80 0.52
N ASP A 531 4.91 -6.29 0.26
CA ASP A 531 3.82 -6.35 1.22
C ASP A 531 3.28 -7.78 1.27
N SER A 532 2.30 -8.19 0.45
CA SER A 532 1.99 -9.62 0.24
C SER A 532 1.70 -9.90 -1.25
N PRO A 533 2.45 -10.79 -1.94
CA PRO A 533 3.57 -11.58 -1.42
C PRO A 533 4.82 -10.73 -1.17
N ILE A 534 5.52 -11.04 -0.08
CA ILE A 534 6.81 -10.46 0.30
C ILE A 534 7.95 -11.31 -0.26
N THR A 535 9.07 -10.68 -0.60
CA THR A 535 10.32 -11.37 -0.95
C THR A 535 11.33 -11.15 0.16
N LEU A 536 11.95 -12.21 0.67
CA LEU A 536 13.08 -12.15 1.60
C LEU A 536 14.32 -12.75 0.97
N TRP A 537 15.49 -12.25 1.36
CA TRP A 537 16.77 -12.78 0.91
C TRP A 537 17.86 -12.52 1.95
N VAL A 538 18.82 -13.44 2.06
CA VAL A 538 20.09 -13.21 2.76
C VAL A 538 20.89 -12.21 1.95
N SER A 539 21.23 -11.08 2.54
CA SER A 539 21.87 -9.98 1.82
C SER A 539 23.39 -9.99 1.96
N SER A 540 23.91 -10.45 3.11
CA SER A 540 25.33 -10.66 3.37
C SER A 540 25.56 -11.64 4.53
N PHE A 541 26.78 -12.19 4.59
CA PHE A 541 27.32 -12.87 5.77
C PHE A 541 28.38 -11.97 6.40
N GLY A 542 28.45 -11.94 7.73
CA GLY A 542 29.39 -11.11 8.49
C GLY A 542 30.84 -11.55 8.31
N ASP A 543 31.77 -10.62 8.52
CA ASP A 543 33.20 -10.86 8.26
C ASP A 543 33.79 -11.91 9.22
N GLU A 544 33.33 -11.97 10.47
CA GLU A 544 33.80 -12.96 11.45
C GLU A 544 33.38 -14.38 11.04
N LEU A 545 32.10 -14.57 10.69
CA LEU A 545 31.60 -15.84 10.20
C LEU A 545 32.29 -16.25 8.90
N PHE A 546 32.46 -15.30 7.98
CA PHE A 546 33.17 -15.51 6.74
C PHE A 546 34.59 -16.01 7.02
N ASN A 547 35.35 -15.32 7.85
CA ASN A 547 36.72 -15.73 8.19
C ASN A 547 36.80 -17.10 8.87
N LYS A 548 35.74 -17.50 9.59
CA LYS A 548 35.70 -18.79 10.29
C LYS A 548 35.43 -19.98 9.37
N TYR A 549 34.60 -19.82 8.34
CA TYR A 549 34.10 -20.92 7.51
C TYR A 549 34.38 -20.76 6.00
N VAL A 550 35.28 -19.84 5.64
CA VAL A 550 35.77 -19.69 4.26
C VAL A 550 36.68 -20.84 3.88
N PHE A 551 36.40 -21.41 2.71
CA PHE A 551 37.25 -22.41 2.08
C PHE A 551 38.24 -21.73 1.15
N GLU A 552 39.53 -21.83 1.46
CA GLU A 552 40.61 -21.30 0.63
C GLU A 552 41.02 -22.30 -0.46
N GLY A 553 41.18 -21.84 -1.71
CA GLY A 553 41.72 -22.66 -2.81
C GLY A 553 40.73 -23.05 -3.93
N GLU A 554 39.47 -22.61 -3.86
CA GLU A 554 38.48 -22.77 -4.95
C GLU A 554 38.41 -21.54 -5.87
N GLU A 555 37.82 -21.69 -7.07
CA GLU A 555 37.63 -20.59 -8.03
C GLU A 555 36.83 -19.41 -7.45
N GLU A 556 35.99 -19.64 -6.44
CA GLU A 556 35.18 -18.62 -5.77
C GLU A 556 35.41 -18.71 -4.25
N ILE A 557 35.99 -17.67 -3.65
CA ILE A 557 36.13 -17.55 -2.19
C ILE A 557 34.73 -17.31 -1.59
N GLY A 558 34.27 -18.16 -0.66
CA GLY A 558 32.91 -18.07 -0.12
C GLY A 558 32.56 -19.11 0.95
N LEU A 559 31.30 -19.08 1.40
CA LEU A 559 30.73 -20.10 2.28
C LEU A 559 30.06 -21.19 1.44
N ARG A 560 30.11 -22.45 1.91
CA ARG A 560 29.34 -23.57 1.34
C ARG A 560 28.01 -23.71 2.07
N VAL A 561 26.95 -23.14 1.49
CA VAL A 561 25.60 -23.14 2.07
C VAL A 561 24.78 -24.30 1.49
N LYS A 562 24.31 -25.19 2.34
CA LYS A 562 23.45 -26.32 1.95
C LYS A 562 22.01 -25.87 1.68
N GLN A 563 21.44 -25.05 2.56
CA GLN A 563 20.11 -24.47 2.41
C GLN A 563 19.94 -23.25 3.32
N VAL A 564 18.93 -22.44 3.04
CA VAL A 564 18.44 -21.37 3.91
C VAL A 564 16.95 -21.58 4.16
N ASP A 565 16.56 -21.67 5.42
CA ASP A 565 15.17 -21.77 5.86
C ASP A 565 14.68 -20.40 6.36
N TYR A 566 13.57 -19.89 5.84
CA TYR A 566 12.91 -18.68 6.34
C TYR A 566 11.82 -19.07 7.32
N LEU A 567 11.89 -18.55 8.54
CA LEU A 567 11.07 -19.00 9.66
C LEU A 567 10.34 -17.82 10.30
N THR A 568 9.13 -18.07 10.81
CA THR A 568 8.40 -17.14 11.69
C THR A 568 7.91 -17.88 12.93
N HIS A 569 7.38 -17.16 13.91
CA HIS A 569 6.79 -17.77 15.09
C HIS A 569 5.61 -18.69 14.69
N GLY A 570 5.69 -19.97 15.04
CA GLY A 570 4.79 -21.03 14.57
C GLY A 570 3.71 -21.46 15.55
N GLY A 571 3.65 -20.85 16.73
CA GLY A 571 2.68 -21.14 17.78
C GLY A 571 3.33 -21.51 19.11
N VAL A 572 2.54 -21.41 20.18
CA VAL A 572 2.97 -21.63 21.56
C VAL A 572 2.22 -22.85 22.09
N LEU A 573 2.94 -23.94 22.37
CA LEU A 573 2.38 -25.17 22.95
C LEU A 573 2.27 -25.06 24.48
N LEU A 574 3.24 -24.38 25.10
CA LEU A 574 3.22 -24.00 26.50
C LEU A 574 3.55 -22.52 26.62
N ALA A 575 2.57 -21.71 27.03
CA ALA A 575 2.73 -20.27 27.18
C ALA A 575 3.48 -19.91 28.46
N ASP A 576 4.54 -19.12 28.31
CA ASP A 576 5.15 -18.39 29.41
C ASP A 576 4.39 -17.09 29.72
N SER A 577 4.81 -16.37 30.74
CA SER A 577 4.22 -15.10 31.16
C SER A 577 4.27 -13.98 30.11
N ARG A 578 5.16 -14.07 29.12
CA ARG A 578 5.18 -13.13 27.96
C ARG A 578 3.98 -13.37 27.04
N ASN A 579 3.51 -14.62 26.99
CA ASN A 579 2.43 -15.08 26.12
C ASN A 579 1.11 -15.36 26.87
N GLY A 580 0.89 -14.67 27.99
CA GLY A 580 -0.34 -14.79 28.79
C GLY A 580 -0.28 -15.80 29.94
N GLY A 581 0.80 -16.59 30.02
CA GLY A 581 1.08 -17.52 31.11
C GLY A 581 0.22 -18.79 31.07
N ALA A 582 0.84 -19.95 31.24
CA ALA A 582 0.13 -21.20 31.44
C ALA A 582 -0.28 -21.38 32.90
N GLU A 583 -1.45 -21.98 33.12
CA GLU A 583 -1.83 -22.51 34.43
C GLU A 583 -1.14 -23.86 34.66
N TRP A 584 -0.50 -23.99 35.83
CA TRP A 584 0.22 -25.18 36.29
C TRP A 584 -0.45 -25.78 37.51
N THR A 585 -0.34 -27.10 37.64
CA THR A 585 -0.63 -27.80 38.90
C THR A 585 0.65 -27.85 39.73
N TYR A 586 0.62 -27.42 40.99
CA TYR A 586 1.82 -27.32 41.82
C TYR A 586 1.63 -27.69 43.29
N THR A 587 2.73 -28.06 43.94
CA THR A 587 2.84 -28.19 45.40
C THR A 587 4.17 -27.60 45.88
N THR A 588 4.19 -27.10 47.12
CA THR A 588 5.43 -26.70 47.81
C THR A 588 5.77 -27.66 48.95
N LYS A 589 5.04 -28.78 49.06
CA LYS A 589 5.35 -29.89 49.95
C LYS A 589 5.87 -31.03 49.10
N ALA A 590 6.95 -31.67 49.55
CA ALA A 590 7.55 -32.80 48.85
C ALA A 590 6.49 -33.88 48.54
N PRO A 591 6.28 -34.21 47.26
CA PRO A 591 5.35 -35.27 46.88
C PRO A 591 5.97 -36.66 47.07
N SER A 592 5.14 -37.71 46.99
CA SER A 592 5.64 -39.09 47.02
C SER A 592 6.43 -39.44 45.74
N GLU A 593 7.18 -40.53 45.78
CA GLU A 593 7.93 -41.03 44.62
C GLU A 593 7.04 -41.20 43.37
N GLY A 594 7.64 -41.05 42.19
CA GLY A 594 6.94 -41.13 40.92
C GLY A 594 6.11 -39.89 40.54
N TRP A 595 6.23 -38.78 41.28
CA TRP A 595 5.49 -37.53 41.01
C TRP A 595 5.68 -36.93 39.62
N ALA A 596 6.74 -37.29 38.89
CA ALA A 596 6.98 -36.84 37.51
C ALA A 596 6.31 -37.75 36.46
N GLN A 597 5.73 -38.89 36.85
CA GLN A 597 5.11 -39.84 35.94
C GLN A 597 3.72 -39.36 35.49
N PRO A 598 3.32 -39.58 34.21
CA PRO A 598 2.00 -39.19 33.71
C PRO A 598 0.82 -39.69 34.55
N ALA A 599 0.89 -40.91 35.07
CA ALA A 599 -0.18 -41.57 35.82
C ALA A 599 -0.34 -41.12 37.29
N PHE A 600 0.54 -40.25 37.80
CA PHE A 600 0.54 -39.87 39.21
C PHE A 600 -0.63 -38.93 39.57
N ASP A 601 -1.27 -39.19 40.71
CA ASP A 601 -2.43 -38.46 41.21
C ASP A 601 -2.01 -37.13 41.87
N THR A 602 -2.48 -36.02 41.32
CA THR A 602 -2.22 -34.66 41.83
C THR A 602 -3.29 -34.18 42.80
N LYS A 603 -4.17 -35.05 43.30
CA LYS A 603 -5.20 -34.69 44.28
C LYS A 603 -4.60 -33.97 45.49
N GLY A 604 -5.06 -32.74 45.73
CA GLY A 604 -4.59 -31.88 46.81
C GLY A 604 -3.46 -30.91 46.42
N TRP A 605 -2.97 -30.96 45.18
CA TRP A 605 -2.10 -29.93 44.62
C TRP A 605 -2.91 -28.68 44.25
N LYS A 606 -2.25 -27.54 44.16
CA LYS A 606 -2.86 -26.23 43.85
C LYS A 606 -2.75 -25.94 42.36
N LEU A 607 -3.58 -25.03 41.87
CA LEU A 607 -3.44 -24.43 40.54
C LEU A 607 -2.82 -23.03 40.67
N GLY A 608 -1.95 -22.67 39.72
CA GLY A 608 -1.31 -21.36 39.69
C GLY A 608 -0.82 -20.99 38.29
N ALA A 609 -1.02 -19.75 37.89
CA ALA A 609 -0.47 -19.21 36.63
C ALA A 609 1.04 -18.99 36.75
N GLY A 610 1.80 -19.38 35.74
CA GLY A 610 3.20 -18.96 35.58
C GLY A 610 3.31 -17.45 35.28
N ALA A 611 4.41 -16.77 35.58
CA ALA A 611 5.63 -17.28 36.22
C ALA A 611 5.46 -17.51 37.74
N PHE A 612 6.40 -18.26 38.34
CA PHE A 612 6.47 -18.50 39.79
C PHE A 612 7.62 -17.74 40.43
N GLY A 613 7.40 -17.05 41.55
CA GLY A 613 8.47 -16.33 42.26
C GLY A 613 7.95 -15.27 43.25
N PRO A 614 8.79 -14.30 43.67
CA PRO A 614 8.34 -13.11 44.39
C PRO A 614 7.41 -12.26 43.53
N LYS A 615 6.32 -11.71 44.11
CA LYS A 615 5.34 -10.89 43.36
C LYS A 615 5.94 -9.59 42.81
N ASP A 616 7.00 -9.14 43.44
CA ASP A 616 7.82 -7.96 43.19
C ASP A 616 9.05 -8.29 42.32
N SER A 617 9.07 -9.44 41.64
CA SER A 617 10.14 -9.75 40.69
C SER A 617 10.19 -8.69 39.58
N ALA A 618 11.33 -8.00 39.48
CA ALA A 618 11.60 -7.06 38.39
C ALA A 618 11.85 -7.74 37.04
N ARG A 619 11.98 -9.08 37.03
CA ARG A 619 12.47 -9.86 35.87
C ARG A 619 11.37 -10.68 35.18
N LEU A 620 10.36 -11.14 35.93
CA LEU A 620 9.26 -11.95 35.40
C LEU A 620 7.91 -11.40 35.88
N ALA A 621 6.90 -11.47 35.01
CA ALA A 621 5.51 -11.20 35.38
C ALA A 621 4.97 -12.40 36.17
N VAL A 622 5.24 -12.40 37.48
CA VAL A 622 4.92 -13.52 38.37
C VAL A 622 3.41 -13.63 38.59
N GLY A 623 2.80 -14.66 38.00
CA GLY A 623 1.39 -15.01 38.19
C GLY A 623 1.12 -15.70 39.52
N THR A 624 2.07 -16.50 40.02
CA THR A 624 1.92 -17.25 41.27
C THR A 624 3.08 -16.98 42.23
N ARG A 625 2.76 -16.49 43.42
CA ARG A 625 3.76 -16.23 44.46
C ARG A 625 4.38 -17.54 44.95
N TRP A 626 5.70 -17.65 44.88
CA TRP A 626 6.48 -18.76 45.42
C TRP A 626 7.61 -18.25 46.33
N THR A 627 7.57 -18.63 47.60
CA THR A 627 8.56 -18.26 48.62
C THR A 627 8.99 -19.44 49.50
N ALA A 628 8.49 -20.65 49.21
CA ALA A 628 8.89 -21.86 49.92
C ALA A 628 10.27 -22.33 49.43
N SER A 629 10.94 -23.23 50.17
CA SER A 629 12.24 -23.78 49.78
C SER A 629 12.21 -24.55 48.46
N ASP A 630 11.07 -25.16 48.16
CA ASP A 630 10.90 -26.03 46.99
C ASP A 630 9.55 -25.80 46.34
N ILE A 631 9.48 -26.08 45.05
CA ILE A 631 8.24 -26.19 44.29
C ILE A 631 8.32 -27.33 43.30
N TRP A 632 7.21 -28.07 43.18
CA TRP A 632 6.99 -29.09 42.17
C TRP A 632 5.85 -28.64 41.28
N LEU A 633 6.08 -28.59 39.98
CA LEU A 633 5.14 -28.14 38.96
C LEU A 633 4.83 -29.29 38.00
N ARG A 634 3.59 -29.34 37.52
CA ARG A 634 3.12 -30.26 36.47
C ARG A 634 2.22 -29.52 35.48
N LYS A 635 2.45 -29.74 34.20
CA LYS A 635 1.61 -29.24 33.10
C LYS A 635 1.45 -30.29 32.02
N GLU A 636 0.21 -30.55 31.67
CA GLU A 636 -0.13 -31.38 30.52
C GLU A 636 -0.34 -30.53 29.27
N LEU A 637 0.11 -31.06 28.15
CA LEU A 637 0.09 -30.44 26.83
C LEU A 637 -0.53 -31.41 25.82
N GLU A 638 -1.25 -30.89 24.83
CA GLU A 638 -1.76 -31.67 23.71
C GLU A 638 -1.04 -31.26 22.42
N LEU A 639 -0.36 -32.22 21.78
CA LEU A 639 0.42 -32.03 20.56
C LEU A 639 -0.32 -32.62 19.37
N GLN A 640 -0.83 -31.76 18.48
CA GLN A 640 -1.43 -32.16 17.21
C GLN A 640 -0.33 -32.48 16.16
N PRO A 641 -0.56 -33.44 15.24
CA PRO A 641 0.35 -33.70 14.14
C PRO A 641 0.61 -32.42 13.32
N ASN A 642 1.88 -32.11 13.05
CA ASN A 642 2.33 -30.92 12.30
C ASN A 642 2.03 -29.55 12.96
N GLN A 643 1.72 -29.51 14.26
CA GLN A 643 1.41 -28.26 14.95
C GLN A 643 2.60 -27.30 15.08
N LEU A 644 3.83 -27.83 15.22
CA LEU A 644 5.06 -27.05 15.28
C LEU A 644 6.12 -27.62 14.33
N THR A 645 6.89 -26.74 13.70
CA THR A 645 8.17 -27.09 13.05
C THR A 645 9.29 -26.71 14.02
N SER A 646 10.25 -27.63 14.27
CA SER A 646 11.40 -27.42 15.15
C SER A 646 11.05 -26.84 16.55
N PRO A 647 10.37 -27.60 17.43
CA PRO A 647 9.99 -27.10 18.74
C PRO A 647 11.20 -26.88 19.64
N GLU A 648 11.13 -25.89 20.52
CA GLU A 648 12.14 -25.60 21.55
C GLU A 648 11.46 -25.39 22.90
N LEU A 649 12.10 -25.88 23.97
CA LEU A 649 11.69 -25.65 25.35
C LEU A 649 12.66 -24.66 25.97
N THR A 650 12.12 -23.49 26.33
CA THR A 650 12.87 -22.38 26.91
C THR A 650 12.52 -22.17 28.38
N LEU A 651 13.48 -21.66 29.16
CA LEU A 651 13.38 -21.42 30.59
C LEU A 651 13.97 -20.07 30.95
N ASN A 652 13.24 -19.33 31.79
CA ASN A 652 13.81 -18.25 32.60
C ASN A 652 13.85 -18.72 34.06
N PHE A 653 15.07 -18.79 34.62
CA PHE A 653 15.30 -19.20 36.01
C PHE A 653 16.34 -18.27 36.64
N GLY A 654 15.90 -17.35 37.49
CA GLY A 654 16.76 -16.27 38.00
C GLY A 654 16.78 -16.16 39.51
N ALA A 655 17.94 -15.81 40.09
CA ALA A 655 18.05 -15.40 41.49
C ALA A 655 17.25 -14.12 41.77
N GLY A 656 16.28 -14.22 42.67
CA GLY A 656 15.60 -13.10 43.31
C GLY A 656 16.59 -12.19 44.03
N GLY A 657 16.36 -10.89 43.87
CA GLY A 657 17.22 -9.84 44.40
C GLY A 657 16.86 -8.53 43.72
N GLY A 658 15.86 -7.84 44.27
CA GLY A 658 15.59 -6.45 43.95
C GLY A 658 16.83 -5.62 44.24
N GLY A 659 17.37 -4.99 43.21
CA GLY A 659 18.13 -3.77 43.41
C GLY A 659 17.15 -2.69 43.86
N VAL A 660 17.50 -1.97 44.93
CA VAL A 660 16.79 -0.77 45.37
C VAL A 660 16.56 0.12 44.14
N GLN A 661 15.31 0.24 43.68
CA GLN A 661 14.97 1.31 42.75
C GLN A 661 15.10 2.61 43.53
N GLY A 662 15.92 3.54 43.05
CA GLY A 662 16.17 4.81 43.71
C GLY A 662 14.90 5.65 43.87
N GLU A 663 15.01 6.77 44.59
CA GLU A 663 13.91 7.72 44.86
C GLU A 663 13.24 8.28 43.57
N LEU A 664 13.91 8.13 42.42
CA LEU A 664 13.48 8.49 41.08
C LEU A 664 13.60 7.28 40.14
N VAL A 665 12.54 6.95 39.39
CA VAL A 665 12.58 5.95 38.32
C VAL A 665 12.25 6.57 36.96
N LYS A 666 13.02 6.16 35.96
CA LYS A 666 12.85 6.56 34.58
C LYS A 666 11.97 5.56 33.85
N LEU A 667 10.87 6.05 33.29
CA LEU A 667 9.97 5.27 32.43
C LEU A 667 10.41 5.38 30.97
N PHE A 668 10.80 6.59 30.54
CA PHE A 668 11.40 6.86 29.23
C PHE A 668 12.11 8.23 29.23
N ASP A 669 13.34 8.27 28.73
CA ASP A 669 14.17 9.46 28.46
C ASP A 669 15.28 9.16 27.43
N GLU A 670 15.69 7.89 27.24
CA GLU A 670 16.61 7.45 26.16
C GLU A 670 16.47 5.95 25.83
N GLU A 671 15.52 5.26 26.47
CA GLU A 671 15.43 3.81 26.48
C GLU A 671 14.93 3.31 25.12
N LYS A 672 15.86 2.88 24.27
CA LYS A 672 15.57 2.44 22.90
C LYS A 672 14.53 1.32 22.83
N GLU A 673 14.54 0.43 23.82
CA GLU A 673 13.63 -0.71 23.93
C GLU A 673 12.20 -0.30 24.32
N PHE A 674 12.00 0.90 24.89
CA PHE A 674 10.67 1.35 25.32
C PHE A 674 9.64 1.37 24.20
N VAL A 675 10.08 1.74 22.99
CA VAL A 675 9.23 1.77 21.79
C VAL A 675 8.71 0.38 21.41
N SER A 676 9.52 -0.68 21.59
CA SER A 676 9.15 -2.05 21.21
C SER A 676 8.03 -2.60 22.11
N HIS A 677 7.90 -2.08 23.34
CA HIS A 677 6.87 -2.49 24.29
C HIS A 677 5.50 -1.86 24.04
N LEU A 678 5.43 -0.74 23.31
CA LEU A 678 4.16 -0.12 22.91
C LEU A 678 3.63 -0.84 21.66
N THR A 679 2.92 -1.95 21.85
CA THR A 679 2.52 -2.84 20.73
C THR A 679 1.09 -2.61 20.21
N GLU A 680 0.26 -1.85 20.92
CA GLU A 680 -1.17 -1.70 20.62
C GLU A 680 -1.52 -0.28 20.14
N GLY A 681 -2.63 -0.14 19.41
CA GLY A 681 -3.09 1.13 18.84
C GLY A 681 -2.68 1.37 17.38
N SER A 682 -3.36 2.31 16.74
CA SER A 682 -3.22 2.60 15.30
C SER A 682 -2.08 3.55 14.95
N GLY A 683 -1.56 4.28 15.93
CA GLY A 683 -0.35 5.11 15.77
C GLY A 683 0.92 4.26 15.79
N MET A 684 2.05 4.90 15.52
CA MET A 684 3.40 4.35 15.66
C MET A 684 4.14 5.10 16.76
N ALA A 685 5.02 4.39 17.47
CA ALA A 685 6.00 4.99 18.36
C ALA A 685 7.36 4.98 17.66
N LEU A 686 8.05 6.12 17.65
CA LEU A 686 9.34 6.31 16.99
C LEU A 686 10.32 6.93 17.98
N ASN A 687 11.53 6.37 18.09
CA ASN A 687 12.64 7.06 18.73
C ASN A 687 13.24 8.04 17.73
N VAL A 688 13.20 9.32 18.06
CA VAL A 688 13.68 10.40 17.19
C VAL A 688 14.85 11.09 17.84
N SER A 689 16.01 11.04 17.19
CA SER A 689 17.16 11.87 17.58
C SER A 689 16.93 13.32 17.19
N GLY A 690 17.27 14.27 18.06
CA GLY A 690 17.19 15.69 17.75
C GLY A 690 17.00 16.57 18.98
N ASP A 691 16.20 17.64 18.82
CA ASP A 691 15.86 18.58 19.89
C ASP A 691 14.92 17.94 20.92
N ALA A 692 15.46 17.01 21.73
CA ALA A 692 14.82 16.40 22.88
C ALA A 692 14.77 17.41 24.06
N PHE A 693 13.82 17.23 24.98
CA PHE A 693 13.77 18.02 26.21
C PHE A 693 14.89 17.62 27.16
N SER A 694 15.23 16.32 27.20
CA SER A 694 16.30 15.74 28.00
C SER A 694 17.03 14.69 27.15
N GLY A 695 18.37 14.71 27.17
CA GLY A 695 19.17 13.82 26.33
C GLY A 695 19.24 14.25 24.86
N ASP A 696 19.41 13.26 23.98
CA ASP A 696 19.59 13.36 22.53
C ASP A 696 18.41 12.75 21.74
N THR A 697 17.54 11.96 22.37
CA THR A 697 16.37 11.34 21.73
C THR A 697 15.07 11.60 22.49
N TYR A 698 13.96 11.65 21.74
CA TYR A 698 12.62 11.75 22.30
C TYR A 698 11.66 10.81 21.58
N LEU A 699 10.51 10.56 22.20
CA LEU A 699 9.49 9.68 21.68
C LEU A 699 8.49 10.45 20.83
N ARG A 700 8.34 10.06 19.58
CA ARG A 700 7.32 10.60 18.68
C ARG A 700 6.20 9.58 18.45
N ILE A 701 4.97 10.04 18.61
CA ILE A 701 3.77 9.25 18.35
C ILE A 701 3.04 9.79 17.14
N THR A 702 2.87 8.92 16.14
CA THR A 702 1.99 9.23 15.01
C THR A 702 0.52 9.02 15.40
N PRO A 703 -0.41 9.69 14.71
CA PRO A 703 -1.83 9.51 14.96
C PRO A 703 -2.30 8.06 14.79
N ARG A 704 -3.19 7.54 15.64
CA ARG A 704 -3.95 8.25 16.69
C ARG A 704 -3.38 8.06 18.09
N GLN A 705 -2.94 6.86 18.43
CA GLN A 705 -2.32 6.54 19.71
C GLN A 705 -1.49 5.27 19.60
N ARG A 706 -0.47 5.15 20.45
CA ARG A 706 0.24 3.91 20.70
C ARG A 706 0.21 3.61 22.19
N HIS A 707 -0.07 2.36 22.56
CA HIS A 707 -0.27 2.00 23.95
C HIS A 707 0.11 0.56 24.26
N LYS A 708 0.16 0.27 25.56
CA LYS A 708 0.15 -1.09 26.11
C LYS A 708 -0.44 -1.05 27.51
N VAL A 709 -1.37 -1.96 27.82
CA VAL A 709 -1.98 -2.06 29.17
C VAL A 709 -0.98 -2.58 30.21
N ARG A 710 -0.09 -3.48 29.79
CA ARG A 710 0.93 -4.14 30.61
C ARG A 710 2.28 -4.13 29.86
N ILE A 711 3.16 -3.23 30.26
CA ILE A 711 4.53 -3.17 29.75
C ILE A 711 5.39 -4.15 30.57
N PRO A 712 6.20 -5.02 29.94
CA PRO A 712 7.14 -5.87 30.66
C PRO A 712 8.03 -5.08 31.63
N GLY A 713 8.18 -5.56 32.86
CA GLY A 713 8.91 -4.85 33.92
C GLY A 713 8.13 -3.72 34.62
N TRP A 714 6.92 -3.36 34.16
CA TRP A 714 6.10 -2.34 34.79
C TRP A 714 5.14 -2.91 35.84
N GLY A 715 5.20 -2.33 37.03
CA GLY A 715 4.35 -2.66 38.17
C GLY A 715 4.55 -1.66 39.32
N PHE A 716 4.81 -0.40 38.98
CA PHE A 716 5.35 0.59 39.93
C PHE A 716 4.30 0.96 40.99
N PRO A 717 4.58 0.71 42.29
CA PRO A 717 3.62 0.96 43.35
C PRO A 717 3.46 2.46 43.61
N ILE A 718 2.22 2.95 43.47
CA ILE A 718 1.85 4.33 43.77
C ILE A 718 1.18 4.40 45.14
N ARG A 719 1.67 5.25 46.04
CA ARG A 719 1.25 5.34 47.45
C ARG A 719 1.07 6.77 47.95
N ALA A 720 0.24 6.91 48.98
CA ALA A 720 0.03 8.18 49.67
C ALA A 720 1.31 8.69 50.36
N LYS A 721 2.08 7.75 50.92
CA LYS A 721 3.34 7.99 51.64
C LYS A 721 4.33 6.92 51.16
N PRO A 722 5.01 7.13 50.02
CA PRO A 722 5.87 6.12 49.44
C PRO A 722 7.09 5.84 50.33
N GLY A 723 7.43 4.56 50.51
CA GLY A 723 8.74 4.11 51.00
C GLY A 723 9.71 3.75 49.87
N ASP A 724 10.80 3.06 50.19
CA ASP A 724 11.80 2.61 49.21
C ASP A 724 11.16 1.75 48.11
N GLY A 725 11.42 2.10 46.84
CA GLY A 725 10.82 1.43 45.67
C GLY A 725 9.35 1.75 45.41
N GLU A 726 8.73 2.67 46.16
CA GLU A 726 7.38 3.18 45.92
C GLU A 726 7.40 4.63 45.45
N TYR A 727 6.33 5.08 44.79
CA TYR A 727 6.28 6.40 44.15
C TYR A 727 4.96 7.13 44.42
N ARG A 728 4.95 8.43 44.14
CA ARG A 728 3.75 9.27 44.27
C ARG A 728 3.58 10.28 43.14
N TYR A 729 4.68 10.82 42.63
CA TYR A 729 4.65 11.89 41.64
C TYR A 729 5.03 11.40 40.26
N LEU A 730 4.41 11.96 39.23
CA LEU A 730 4.72 11.73 37.82
C LEU A 730 5.24 13.03 37.20
N GLN A 731 6.33 12.96 36.44
CA GLN A 731 6.79 14.04 35.57
C GLN A 731 6.87 13.55 34.12
N PHE A 732 6.49 14.40 33.18
CA PHE A 732 6.65 14.17 31.75
C PHE A 732 6.79 15.49 30.99
N ALA A 733 7.50 15.48 29.87
CA ALA A 733 7.53 16.56 28.91
C ALA A 733 6.76 16.15 27.65
N TRP A 734 6.03 17.09 27.07
CA TRP A 734 5.36 16.90 25.79
C TRP A 734 5.42 18.16 24.94
N ARG A 735 5.31 17.99 23.62
CA ARG A 735 5.02 19.08 22.70
C ARG A 735 4.20 18.60 21.53
N LYS A 736 3.43 19.52 20.95
CA LYS A 736 2.67 19.27 19.73
C LYS A 736 2.36 20.59 19.00
N PRO A 737 2.56 20.65 17.67
CA PRO A 737 2.34 21.87 16.91
C PRO A 737 0.85 22.29 16.78
N ALA A 738 -0.13 21.40 16.99
CA ALA A 738 -1.55 21.74 16.89
C ALA A 738 -2.49 20.84 17.70
N ASN A 739 -3.71 21.33 17.91
CA ASN A 739 -4.91 20.67 18.46
C ASN A 739 -4.79 20.07 19.87
N ASN A 740 -4.28 18.85 20.02
CA ASN A 740 -4.35 18.13 21.30
C ASN A 740 -3.27 17.05 21.50
N VAL A 741 -2.90 16.80 22.76
CA VAL A 741 -2.00 15.72 23.17
C VAL A 741 -2.52 15.10 24.47
N MET A 742 -2.35 13.79 24.64
CA MET A 742 -2.83 13.08 25.83
C MET A 742 -1.89 11.93 26.25
N ILE A 743 -1.78 11.75 27.57
CA ILE A 743 -1.20 10.57 28.21
C ILE A 743 -2.28 9.88 29.07
N GLN A 744 -2.35 8.57 29.00
CA GLN A 744 -3.15 7.75 29.92
C GLN A 744 -2.29 6.67 30.56
N LEU A 745 -2.41 6.49 31.88
CA LEU A 745 -1.71 5.42 32.61
C LEU A 745 -2.68 4.27 32.91
N ALA A 746 -2.28 3.03 32.60
CA ALA A 746 -2.99 1.83 33.01
C ALA A 746 -2.67 1.51 34.47
N ILE A 747 -3.70 1.28 35.28
CA ILE A 747 -3.56 1.02 36.71
C ILE A 747 -4.04 -0.40 37.00
N ASP A 748 -3.20 -1.16 37.72
CA ASP A 748 -3.43 -2.56 38.10
C ASP A 748 -3.74 -3.46 36.87
N GLY A 749 -3.18 -3.09 35.71
CA GLY A 749 -3.27 -3.86 34.48
C GLY A 749 -4.59 -3.78 33.74
N ALA A 750 -5.33 -2.68 33.92
CA ALA A 750 -6.54 -2.39 33.17
C ALA A 750 -6.69 -0.87 32.90
N TRP A 751 -7.38 -0.53 31.81
CA TRP A 751 -7.78 0.87 31.54
C TRP A 751 -8.93 1.36 32.43
N GLY A 752 -9.67 0.45 33.09
CA GLY A 752 -10.84 0.79 33.91
C GLY A 752 -10.53 1.63 35.16
N ARG A 753 -9.27 1.60 35.65
CA ARG A 753 -8.79 2.42 36.78
C ARG A 753 -7.77 3.50 36.35
N SER A 754 -7.72 3.83 35.07
CA SER A 754 -6.69 4.72 34.51
C SER A 754 -6.76 6.17 34.98
N VAL A 755 -5.62 6.86 34.94
CA VAL A 755 -5.55 8.33 35.02
C VAL A 755 -5.18 8.90 33.65
N ARG A 756 -5.86 9.98 33.23
CA ARG A 756 -5.63 10.64 31.93
C ARG A 756 -5.29 12.11 32.12
N TYR A 757 -4.27 12.57 31.40
CA TYR A 757 -3.87 13.96 31.32
C TYR A 757 -3.92 14.41 29.86
N PHE A 758 -4.52 15.56 29.57
CA PHE A 758 -4.55 16.10 28.21
C PHE A 758 -4.30 17.60 28.17
N ALA A 759 -3.82 18.06 27.02
CA ALA A 759 -3.74 19.48 26.69
C ALA A 759 -4.40 19.72 25.33
N GLY A 760 -5.11 20.84 25.18
CA GLY A 760 -5.87 21.16 23.98
C GLY A 760 -7.30 20.59 23.98
N GLU A 761 -7.88 20.40 22.79
CA GLU A 761 -9.27 19.97 22.65
C GLU A 761 -9.43 18.45 22.87
N ASN A 762 -10.24 18.04 23.85
CA ASN A 762 -10.62 16.64 24.07
C ASN A 762 -11.71 16.18 23.09
N GLN A 763 -11.34 16.07 21.81
CA GLN A 763 -12.26 15.86 20.66
C GLN A 763 -13.12 14.60 20.75
N ILE A 764 -12.76 13.62 21.60
CA ILE A 764 -13.42 12.31 21.67
C ILE A 764 -14.10 12.09 23.02
N ALA A 765 -14.08 13.08 23.91
CA ALA A 765 -14.68 13.01 25.24
C ALA A 765 -14.21 11.79 26.06
N PHE A 766 -12.91 11.47 26.00
CA PHE A 766 -12.33 10.39 26.81
C PHE A 766 -12.32 10.77 28.30
N ASN A 767 -13.46 10.58 28.96
CA ASN A 767 -13.67 10.92 30.36
C ASN A 767 -13.60 9.68 31.28
N PRO A 768 -13.20 9.84 32.55
CA PRO A 768 -12.65 11.06 33.14
C PRO A 768 -11.24 11.37 32.60
N ALA A 769 -10.92 12.66 32.41
CA ALA A 769 -9.59 13.15 32.07
C ALA A 769 -9.33 14.51 32.70
N ILE A 770 -8.08 14.75 33.09
CA ILE A 770 -7.62 15.96 33.75
C ILE A 770 -7.00 16.87 32.69
N GLU A 771 -7.62 18.03 32.48
CA GLU A 771 -7.09 19.07 31.59
C GLU A 771 -5.86 19.73 32.25
N ILE A 772 -4.73 19.72 31.54
CA ILE A 772 -3.50 20.40 31.95
C ILE A 772 -3.49 21.83 31.43
N THR A 773 -3.77 22.02 30.14
CA THR A 773 -3.88 23.33 29.48
C THR A 773 -4.92 23.29 28.35
N SER A 774 -5.60 24.41 28.10
CA SER A 774 -6.64 24.49 27.05
C SER A 774 -6.12 24.50 25.62
N ARG A 775 -4.80 24.62 25.42
CA ARG A 775 -4.11 24.51 24.13
C ARG A 775 -2.98 23.51 24.23
N ALA A 776 -2.74 22.77 23.14
CA ALA A 776 -1.58 21.90 23.02
C ALA A 776 -0.28 22.74 23.00
N PRO A 777 0.76 22.33 23.73
CA PRO A 777 1.98 23.12 23.83
C PRO A 777 2.89 22.95 22.60
N GLU A 778 3.14 24.03 21.85
CA GLU A 778 4.01 24.00 20.66
C GLU A 778 5.50 23.79 21.00
N ARG A 779 5.91 24.13 22.23
CA ARG A 779 7.27 23.93 22.76
C ARG A 779 7.25 22.89 23.88
N TRP A 780 8.39 22.24 24.12
CA TRP A 780 8.55 21.31 25.23
C TRP A 780 8.03 21.91 26.53
N THR A 781 6.99 21.29 27.07
CA THR A 781 6.32 21.72 28.28
C THR A 781 6.33 20.57 29.27
N VAL A 782 6.92 20.82 30.44
CA VAL A 782 7.02 19.85 31.53
C VAL A 782 5.77 19.92 32.40
N VAL A 783 5.21 18.77 32.69
CA VAL A 783 4.06 18.59 33.57
C VAL A 783 4.51 17.74 34.76
N THR A 784 4.13 18.15 35.97
CA THR A 784 4.36 17.36 37.19
C THR A 784 3.05 17.22 37.95
N ARG A 785 2.68 15.97 38.26
CA ARG A 785 1.39 15.62 38.89
C ARG A 785 1.60 14.80 40.15
N ASP A 786 0.69 14.99 41.10
CA ASP A 786 0.53 14.08 42.25
C ASP A 786 -0.35 12.92 41.78
N LEU A 787 0.32 11.89 41.24
CA LEU A 787 -0.36 10.78 40.59
C LEU A 787 -1.24 10.01 41.60
N TRP A 788 -0.78 9.84 42.84
CA TRP A 788 -1.60 9.21 43.88
C TRP A 788 -2.89 9.99 44.15
N ALA A 789 -2.81 11.32 44.28
CA ALA A 789 -3.99 12.16 44.48
C ALA A 789 -4.96 12.08 43.28
N ASP A 790 -4.43 12.05 42.06
CA ASP A 790 -5.22 11.91 40.83
C ASP A 790 -5.85 10.50 40.69
N MET A 791 -5.21 9.45 41.24
CA MET A 791 -5.74 8.08 41.32
C MET A 791 -6.78 7.89 42.44
N GLY A 792 -6.71 8.69 43.50
CA GLY A 792 -7.57 8.65 44.69
C GLY A 792 -7.31 7.52 45.70
N LYS A 793 -6.52 6.49 45.33
CA LYS A 793 -6.11 5.38 46.20
C LYS A 793 -4.90 4.64 45.65
N ASP A 794 -4.32 3.77 46.47
CA ASP A 794 -3.16 2.95 46.09
C ASP A 794 -3.43 2.04 44.86
N GLY A 795 -2.38 1.80 44.09
CA GLY A 795 -2.39 0.95 42.90
C GLY A 795 -1.00 0.81 42.29
N HIS A 796 -0.92 0.15 41.14
CA HIS A 796 0.33 -0.05 40.40
C HIS A 796 0.20 0.50 38.99
N VAL A 797 1.18 1.30 38.56
CA VAL A 797 1.28 1.68 37.14
C VAL A 797 1.85 0.50 36.37
N THR A 798 1.06 -0.03 35.44
CA THR A 798 1.41 -1.23 34.67
C THR A 798 1.60 -0.96 33.18
N GLY A 799 1.13 0.19 32.69
CA GLY A 799 1.22 0.52 31.27
C GLY A 799 0.85 1.97 30.98
N ILE A 800 0.94 2.37 29.72
CA ILE A 800 0.73 3.74 29.26
C ILE A 800 0.14 3.77 27.84
N SER A 801 -0.65 4.79 27.56
CA SER A 801 -1.09 5.19 26.22
C SER A 801 -0.63 6.60 25.96
N LEU A 802 0.01 6.80 24.81
CA LEU A 802 0.46 8.09 24.33
C LEU A 802 -0.32 8.42 23.07
N THR A 803 -0.91 9.61 23.04
CA THR A 803 -1.99 9.91 22.10
C THR A 803 -1.75 11.22 21.36
N ALA A 804 -1.79 11.11 20.03
CA ALA A 804 -1.80 12.21 19.08
C ALA A 804 -3.15 12.16 18.34
N MET A 805 -4.22 12.76 18.89
CA MET A 805 -5.60 12.42 18.45
C MET A 805 -5.97 12.90 17.03
N ASP A 806 -5.31 13.94 16.52
CA ASP A 806 -5.54 14.54 15.19
C ASP A 806 -4.53 13.99 14.16
N ASN A 807 -4.44 14.57 12.96
CA ASN A 807 -3.52 14.10 11.91
C ASN A 807 -2.04 14.54 12.12
N ALA A 808 -1.71 15.21 13.22
CA ALA A 808 -0.35 15.66 13.53
C ALA A 808 0.29 14.81 14.62
N GLU A 809 1.59 14.54 14.48
CA GLU A 809 2.39 13.80 15.44
C GLU A 809 2.49 14.54 16.78
N ALA A 810 2.66 13.80 17.88
CA ALA A 810 2.92 14.37 19.20
C ALA A 810 4.23 13.82 19.76
N ASP A 811 5.00 14.67 20.41
CA ASP A 811 6.30 14.32 20.98
C ASP A 811 6.20 14.26 22.50
N PHE A 812 6.88 13.27 23.09
CA PHE A 812 6.94 12.98 24.52
C PHE A 812 8.38 12.71 24.92
N ASP A 813 8.73 13.13 26.13
CA ASP A 813 10.07 12.97 26.67
C ASP A 813 10.05 13.04 28.21
N ALA A 814 11.15 12.70 28.87
CA ALA A 814 11.36 12.87 30.30
C ALA A 814 10.22 12.31 31.18
N LEU A 815 9.81 11.06 30.93
CA LEU A 815 8.77 10.33 31.67
C LEU A 815 9.38 9.69 32.92
N TYR A 816 9.02 10.19 34.10
CA TYR A 816 9.58 9.77 35.40
C TYR A 816 8.52 9.58 36.49
N LEU A 817 8.78 8.65 37.43
CA LEU A 817 8.08 8.59 38.72
C LEU A 817 9.04 8.91 39.87
N ALA A 818 8.54 9.56 40.92
CA ALA A 818 9.32 9.94 42.10
C ALA A 818 8.56 9.76 43.41
N GLN A 819 9.29 9.59 44.51
CA GLN A 819 8.73 9.58 45.88
C GLN A 819 8.23 10.97 46.29
N SER A 820 9.01 12.01 45.98
CA SER A 820 8.79 13.40 46.32
C SER A 820 8.91 14.31 45.10
N LYS A 821 8.24 15.47 45.10
CA LYS A 821 8.43 16.49 44.05
C LYS A 821 9.87 17.02 44.01
N GLY A 822 10.62 16.91 45.11
CA GLY A 822 12.00 17.37 45.23
C GLY A 822 12.97 16.52 44.42
N ASP A 823 12.64 15.24 44.19
CA ASP A 823 13.57 14.27 43.58
C ASP A 823 13.78 14.57 42.09
N PHE A 824 12.81 15.24 41.44
CA PHE A 824 12.98 15.78 40.08
C PHE A 824 14.01 16.91 39.99
N ARG A 825 14.35 17.59 41.11
CA ARG A 825 15.33 18.70 41.14
C ARG A 825 16.74 18.22 41.43
N SER A 826 16.89 17.10 42.13
CA SER A 826 18.19 16.49 42.38
C SER A 826 18.64 15.71 41.14
N LYS A 827 19.29 16.37 40.19
CA LYS A 827 20.24 15.68 39.29
C LYS A 827 21.51 15.23 40.06
N LYS A 828 21.36 14.73 41.30
CA LYS A 828 22.42 14.10 42.08
C LYS A 828 22.32 12.60 41.80
N GLY A 829 23.06 12.18 40.78
CA GLY A 829 22.99 10.83 40.21
C GLY A 829 23.63 10.72 38.83
N GLN A 830 24.37 11.73 38.37
CA GLN A 830 25.47 11.46 37.44
C GLN A 830 26.49 10.61 38.20
N LEU A 831 26.35 9.29 38.11
CA LEU A 831 27.42 8.36 38.46
C LEU A 831 28.57 8.62 37.48
N THR A 832 29.49 9.44 37.96
CA THR A 832 30.91 9.29 37.71
C THR A 832 31.31 7.92 38.24
N GLU A 833 32.01 7.16 37.41
CA GLU A 833 32.56 5.82 37.65
C GLU A 833 31.52 4.70 37.90
N ILE A 834 31.41 3.84 36.89
CA ILE A 834 30.78 2.53 36.95
C ILE A 834 31.53 1.72 38.03
N PRO A 835 30.90 1.30 39.14
CA PRO A 835 31.57 0.45 40.13
C PRO A 835 31.93 -0.91 39.49
N GLU A 836 33.02 -1.54 39.92
CA GLU A 836 33.52 -2.83 39.37
C GLU A 836 32.48 -3.97 39.31
N TRP A 837 31.37 -3.90 40.05
CA TRP A 837 30.27 -4.88 39.95
C TRP A 837 29.32 -4.66 38.77
N ALA A 838 29.29 -3.45 38.18
CA ALA A 838 28.49 -3.13 37.00
C ALA A 838 29.17 -3.56 35.67
N VAL A 839 30.31 -4.25 35.75
CA VAL A 839 30.96 -4.94 34.62
C VAL A 839 30.37 -6.35 34.39
N VAL A 840 29.41 -6.82 35.19
CA VAL A 840 28.77 -8.14 35.00
C VAL A 840 27.28 -8.01 34.67
N ASN A 841 26.99 -7.33 33.55
CA ASN A 841 25.75 -7.57 32.79
C ASN A 841 26.14 -8.06 31.39
N GLN A 842 26.71 -9.26 31.35
CA GLN A 842 26.67 -10.07 30.14
C GLN A 842 25.37 -10.87 30.22
N GLY A 843 24.43 -10.65 29.29
CA GLY A 843 23.24 -11.49 29.17
C GLY A 843 23.68 -12.93 28.88
N GLY A 844 23.36 -13.84 29.79
CA GLY A 844 23.60 -15.27 29.63
C GLY A 844 23.50 -16.06 30.94
N PRO A 845 23.57 -17.40 30.86
CA PRO A 845 23.55 -18.29 32.02
C PRO A 845 24.73 -18.04 32.98
N ARG A 846 24.44 -17.92 34.27
CA ARG A 846 25.40 -17.82 35.37
C ARG A 846 25.32 -19.09 36.23
N PRO A 847 26.40 -19.57 36.85
CA PRO A 847 26.34 -20.79 37.66
C PRO A 847 25.33 -20.69 38.81
N ALA A 848 24.56 -21.75 39.02
CA ALA A 848 23.62 -21.93 40.12
C ALA A 848 24.02 -23.14 40.98
N GLU A 849 23.30 -23.35 42.08
CA GLU A 849 23.49 -24.55 42.90
C GLU A 849 23.12 -25.81 42.11
N LEU A 850 23.98 -26.84 42.14
CA LEU A 850 23.70 -28.11 41.46
C LEU A 850 22.37 -28.73 41.97
N GLY A 851 21.53 -29.18 41.04
CA GLY A 851 20.18 -29.66 41.35
C GLY A 851 19.20 -28.57 41.80
N ALA A 852 19.47 -27.30 41.47
CA ALA A 852 18.55 -26.18 41.71
C ALA A 852 17.26 -26.33 40.91
N LEU A 853 17.31 -26.91 39.71
CA LEU A 853 16.13 -27.24 38.93
C LEU A 853 16.33 -28.55 38.16
N THR A 854 15.33 -29.43 38.21
CA THR A 854 15.26 -30.65 37.38
C THR A 854 13.98 -30.65 36.57
N LEU A 855 14.10 -30.98 35.28
CA LEU A 855 13.03 -31.00 34.29
C LEU A 855 12.78 -32.44 33.83
N TYR A 856 11.52 -32.82 33.78
CA TYR A 856 11.06 -34.12 33.28
C TYR A 856 10.05 -33.91 32.16
N VAL A 857 10.14 -34.74 31.12
CA VAL A 857 9.15 -34.84 30.03
C VAL A 857 8.66 -36.27 29.97
N ASN A 858 7.34 -36.46 30.09
CA ASN A 858 6.68 -37.77 30.08
C ASN A 858 7.27 -38.77 31.11
N GLY A 859 7.76 -38.28 32.25
CA GLY A 859 8.37 -39.10 33.30
C GLY A 859 9.86 -39.40 33.13
N THR A 860 10.45 -39.04 31.99
CA THR A 860 11.89 -39.13 31.74
C THR A 860 12.57 -37.84 32.19
N MET A 861 13.67 -37.94 32.96
CA MET A 861 14.48 -36.77 33.32
C MET A 861 15.15 -36.23 32.06
N ALA A 862 14.75 -35.02 31.65
CA ALA A 862 15.17 -34.43 30.40
C ALA A 862 16.34 -33.45 30.58
N ALA A 863 16.39 -32.73 31.69
CA ALA A 863 17.51 -31.84 32.01
C ALA A 863 17.67 -31.62 33.52
N GLU A 864 18.92 -31.38 33.94
CA GLU A 864 19.26 -30.80 35.23
C GLU A 864 19.90 -29.43 34.94
N VAL A 865 19.34 -28.36 35.50
CA VAL A 865 19.77 -27.00 35.26
C VAL A 865 20.59 -26.52 36.45
N ASP A 866 21.87 -26.30 36.20
CA ASP A 866 22.89 -25.85 37.14
C ASP A 866 23.30 -24.39 36.90
N TRP A 867 22.46 -23.62 36.21
CA TRP A 867 22.66 -22.22 35.91
C TRP A 867 21.39 -21.38 36.16
N GLU A 868 21.56 -20.07 36.26
CA GLU A 868 20.54 -19.05 36.40
C GLU A 868 20.75 -17.93 35.38
N THR A 869 19.66 -17.39 34.84
CA THR A 869 19.66 -16.35 33.81
C THR A 869 18.61 -15.30 34.14
N ASP A 870 18.74 -14.13 33.52
CA ASP A 870 17.69 -13.10 33.53
C ASP A 870 16.84 -13.13 32.25
N GLY A 871 17.25 -13.91 31.24
CA GLY A 871 16.56 -14.12 29.95
C GLY A 871 15.83 -15.47 29.84
N PHE A 872 15.29 -15.79 28.66
CA PHE A 872 14.80 -17.13 28.36
C PHE A 872 15.86 -17.87 27.55
N GLU A 873 16.34 -18.99 28.07
CA GLU A 873 17.38 -19.81 27.43
C GLU A 873 16.76 -21.12 26.96
N THR A 874 17.20 -21.63 25.81
CA THR A 874 16.79 -22.94 25.31
C THR A 874 17.45 -24.04 26.14
N ILE A 875 16.65 -24.87 26.80
CA ILE A 875 17.15 -26.05 27.54
C ILE A 875 17.12 -27.30 26.67
N LEU A 876 16.08 -27.46 25.84
CA LEU A 876 15.93 -28.59 24.94
C LEU A 876 15.55 -28.08 23.55
N GLY A 877 16.35 -28.44 22.56
CA GLY A 877 16.12 -28.15 21.15
C GLY A 877 15.21 -29.17 20.45
N ALA A 878 14.99 -28.95 19.16
CA ALA A 878 14.06 -29.74 18.35
C ALA A 878 14.39 -31.23 18.26
N SER A 879 15.68 -31.59 18.21
CA SER A 879 16.13 -32.99 18.16
C SER A 879 15.79 -33.73 19.44
N GLU A 880 16.09 -33.13 20.60
CA GLU A 880 15.84 -33.72 21.92
C GLU A 880 14.34 -33.83 22.21
N LEU A 881 13.58 -32.76 21.91
CA LEU A 881 12.13 -32.77 22.10
C LEU A 881 11.41 -33.75 21.19
N LYS A 882 11.95 -34.04 20.00
CA LYS A 882 11.37 -35.05 19.09
C LYS A 882 11.44 -36.47 19.67
N GLU A 883 12.42 -36.74 20.51
CA GLU A 883 12.56 -38.05 21.18
C GLU A 883 11.69 -38.13 22.45
N LEU A 884 11.43 -36.99 23.10
CA LEU A 884 10.71 -36.92 24.37
C LEU A 884 9.20 -36.69 24.22
N LEU A 885 8.77 -35.99 23.16
CA LEU A 885 7.36 -35.69 22.90
C LEU A 885 6.72 -36.74 21.99
N VAL A 886 5.45 -37.07 22.28
CA VAL A 886 4.65 -38.00 21.48
C VAL A 886 3.41 -37.30 20.92
N PRO A 887 2.85 -37.72 19.76
CA PRO A 887 1.57 -37.21 19.29
C PRO A 887 0.46 -37.40 20.34
N GLY A 888 -0.34 -36.35 20.59
CA GLY A 888 -1.37 -36.34 21.63
C GLY A 888 -0.87 -35.79 22.97
N ARG A 889 -1.25 -36.43 24.08
CA ARG A 889 -1.04 -35.91 25.44
C ARG A 889 0.40 -36.11 25.91
N ASN A 890 1.01 -35.03 26.41
CA ASN A 890 2.36 -34.99 26.98
C ASN A 890 2.33 -34.34 28.37
N LEU A 891 3.28 -34.70 29.24
CA LEU A 891 3.47 -34.11 30.56
C LEU A 891 4.84 -33.43 30.66
N ILE A 892 4.86 -32.19 31.11
CA ILE A 892 6.06 -31.49 31.60
C ILE A 892 5.97 -31.40 33.13
N ALA A 893 7.04 -31.81 33.81
CA ALA A 893 7.14 -31.75 35.26
C ALA A 893 8.47 -31.12 35.69
N VAL A 894 8.43 -30.23 36.67
CA VAL A 894 9.60 -29.44 37.12
C VAL A 894 9.69 -29.50 38.63
N HIS A 895 10.88 -29.78 39.17
CA HIS A 895 11.21 -29.52 40.57
C HIS A 895 12.24 -28.41 40.60
N ALA A 896 11.97 -27.35 41.37
CA ALA A 896 12.90 -26.25 41.55
C ALA A 896 13.07 -25.93 43.04
N ARG A 897 14.31 -25.63 43.43
CA ARG A 897 14.69 -25.13 44.74
C ARG A 897 14.82 -23.63 44.71
N ASN A 898 14.36 -22.99 45.77
CA ASN A 898 14.46 -21.56 45.97
C ASN A 898 15.83 -21.20 46.57
N SER A 899 16.30 -19.98 46.33
CA SER A 899 17.51 -19.47 46.99
C SER A 899 17.13 -18.65 48.24
N LYS A 900 18.12 -18.30 49.06
CA LYS A 900 17.91 -17.39 50.22
C LYS A 900 17.42 -16.00 49.81
N SER A 901 17.74 -15.54 48.61
CA SER A 901 17.33 -14.23 48.08
C SER A 901 16.03 -14.29 47.26
N GLY A 902 15.40 -15.48 47.19
CA GLY A 902 14.27 -15.77 46.31
C GLY A 902 14.73 -16.24 44.94
N ARG A 903 13.88 -16.91 44.17
CA ARG A 903 14.09 -17.27 42.76
C ARG A 903 12.79 -17.09 42.00
N SER A 904 12.91 -16.82 40.72
CA SER A 904 11.77 -16.83 39.79
C SER A 904 11.98 -17.85 38.69
N LEU A 905 10.88 -18.43 38.21
CA LEU A 905 10.84 -19.53 37.26
C LEU A 905 9.69 -19.34 36.27
N ASP A 906 9.98 -19.46 34.99
CA ASP A 906 8.98 -19.54 33.91
C ASP A 906 9.46 -20.41 32.75
N LEU A 907 8.54 -21.11 32.08
CA LEU A 907 8.87 -22.04 30.99
C LEU A 907 7.95 -21.83 29.80
N SER A 908 8.50 -22.04 28.60
CA SER A 908 7.73 -22.07 27.36
C SER A 908 8.12 -23.24 26.48
N VAL A 909 7.15 -23.76 25.71
CA VAL A 909 7.40 -24.63 24.55
C VAL A 909 6.81 -23.93 23.35
N GLN A 910 7.68 -23.53 22.44
CA GLN A 910 7.32 -22.79 21.23
C GLN A 910 7.89 -23.53 20.03
N GLY A 911 7.33 -23.28 18.85
CA GLY A 911 7.96 -23.75 17.62
C GLY A 911 7.95 -22.66 16.58
N SER A 912 8.72 -22.89 15.52
CA SER A 912 8.77 -22.04 14.36
C SER A 912 7.84 -22.59 13.27
N LYS A 913 7.37 -21.70 12.40
CA LYS A 913 6.67 -22.05 11.17
C LYS A 913 7.60 -21.75 10.02
N LEU A 914 7.93 -22.79 9.25
CA LEU A 914 8.67 -22.65 8.01
C LEU A 914 7.83 -21.90 6.98
N LEU A 915 8.35 -20.78 6.47
CA LEU A 915 7.74 -19.97 5.42
C LEU A 915 8.22 -20.42 4.04
N ALA A 916 9.52 -20.65 3.89
CA ALA A 916 10.14 -21.14 2.66
C ALA A 916 11.52 -21.75 2.94
N THR A 917 11.94 -22.69 2.10
CA THR A 917 13.32 -23.19 2.06
C THR A 917 13.91 -22.88 0.69
N VAL A 918 15.15 -22.39 0.67
CA VAL A 918 15.94 -22.18 -0.54
C VAL A 918 17.15 -23.10 -0.49
N THR A 919 17.22 -24.06 -1.40
CA THR A 919 18.36 -24.97 -1.52
C THR A 919 19.58 -24.22 -2.02
N GLY A 920 20.72 -24.39 -1.34
CA GLY A 920 22.02 -23.92 -1.78
C GLY A 920 22.82 -25.03 -2.48
N ASN A 921 24.06 -24.74 -2.87
CA ASN A 921 24.97 -25.74 -3.41
C ASN A 921 26.09 -26.01 -2.39
N PRO A 922 26.04 -27.11 -1.62
CA PRO A 922 27.07 -27.43 -0.64
C PRO A 922 28.43 -27.78 -1.27
N ASP A 923 28.48 -28.08 -2.57
CA ASP A 923 29.70 -28.49 -3.28
C ASP A 923 30.49 -27.30 -3.85
N LYS A 924 29.96 -26.07 -3.77
CA LYS A 924 30.62 -24.87 -4.32
C LYS A 924 30.52 -23.68 -3.37
N ALA A 925 31.66 -23.14 -2.94
CA ALA A 925 31.72 -21.95 -2.10
C ALA A 925 31.28 -20.67 -2.85
N LYS A 926 30.43 -19.83 -2.24
CA LYS A 926 29.98 -18.55 -2.80
C LYS A 926 29.83 -17.45 -1.76
N ARG A 927 30.28 -16.22 -2.10
CA ARG A 927 30.19 -15.03 -1.23
C ARG A 927 28.94 -14.16 -1.43
N GLY A 928 28.30 -14.23 -2.60
CA GLY A 928 27.26 -13.27 -3.02
C GLY A 928 25.90 -13.86 -3.39
N GLU A 929 25.66 -15.13 -3.09
CA GLU A 929 24.38 -15.77 -3.37
C GLU A 929 23.33 -15.29 -2.37
N ARG A 930 22.18 -14.84 -2.87
CA ARG A 930 21.16 -14.14 -2.05
C ARG A 930 20.14 -15.07 -1.40
N TYR A 931 20.03 -16.31 -1.86
CA TYR A 931 19.05 -17.29 -1.36
C TYR A 931 17.61 -16.74 -1.27
N ALA A 932 17.15 -16.00 -2.28
CA ALA A 932 15.89 -15.26 -2.21
C ALA A 932 14.65 -16.17 -2.29
N ALA A 933 13.65 -15.92 -1.45
CA ALA A 933 12.35 -16.59 -1.47
C ALA A 933 11.20 -15.57 -1.51
N ARG A 934 10.12 -15.91 -2.22
CA ARG A 934 8.91 -15.09 -2.29
C ARG A 934 7.71 -15.88 -1.79
N PHE A 935 6.96 -15.33 -0.83
CA PHE A 935 5.82 -16.00 -0.22
C PHE A 935 4.70 -15.03 0.20
N SER A 936 3.49 -15.56 0.35
CA SER A 936 2.32 -14.82 0.80
C SER A 936 2.13 -15.00 2.30
N MET A 937 1.87 -13.89 2.99
CA MET A 937 1.62 -13.93 4.43
C MET A 937 0.15 -14.28 4.72
N PRO A 938 -0.13 -15.02 5.81
CA PRO A 938 -1.46 -15.60 6.07
C PRO A 938 -2.52 -14.56 6.47
N GLY A 939 -2.12 -13.36 6.88
CA GLY A 939 -3.02 -12.25 7.23
C GLY A 939 -2.27 -10.94 7.41
N PRO A 940 -2.96 -9.81 7.57
CA PRO A 940 -2.32 -8.54 7.85
C PRO A 940 -1.80 -8.53 9.30
N GLY A 941 -0.70 -7.84 9.54
CA GLY A 941 -0.07 -7.80 10.85
C GLY A 941 1.44 -7.63 10.78
N THR A 942 2.04 -7.39 11.94
CA THR A 942 3.50 -7.41 12.08
C THR A 942 3.97 -8.84 12.21
N TYR A 943 4.93 -9.21 11.38
CA TYR A 943 5.58 -10.50 11.43
C TYR A 943 7.03 -10.32 11.78
N GLU A 944 7.48 -11.20 12.67
CA GLU A 944 8.87 -11.38 13.00
C GLU A 944 9.36 -12.63 12.25
N VAL A 945 10.38 -12.45 11.41
CA VAL A 945 10.91 -13.50 10.54
C VAL A 945 12.43 -13.50 10.60
N TRP A 946 13.03 -14.67 10.67
CA TRP A 946 14.49 -14.83 10.58
C TRP A 946 14.83 -15.89 9.53
N ALA A 947 16.09 -15.91 9.09
CA ALA A 947 16.61 -16.94 8.23
C ALA A 947 17.59 -17.83 9.01
N ARG A 948 17.54 -19.14 8.77
CA ARG A 948 18.49 -20.14 9.26
C ARG A 948 19.33 -20.64 8.09
N ALA A 949 20.59 -20.22 8.02
CA ALA A 949 21.54 -20.69 7.03
C ALA A 949 22.25 -21.95 7.54
N HIS A 950 22.29 -23.00 6.71
CA HIS A 950 22.99 -24.24 7.02
C HIS A 950 24.31 -24.26 6.26
N VAL A 951 25.42 -23.98 6.97
CA VAL A 951 26.76 -23.82 6.40
C VAL A 951 27.61 -25.05 6.72
N LEU A 952 28.36 -25.55 5.76
CA LEU A 952 29.30 -26.66 5.96
C LEU A 952 30.57 -26.19 6.67
N ASP A 953 30.94 -26.89 7.73
CA ASP A 953 32.23 -26.72 8.42
C ASP A 953 33.27 -27.64 7.77
N GLU A 954 34.38 -27.07 7.30
CA GLU A 954 35.47 -27.81 6.67
C GLU A 954 36.14 -28.81 7.61
N ALA A 955 36.31 -28.43 8.87
CA ALA A 955 37.08 -29.21 9.84
C ALA A 955 36.34 -30.48 10.25
N THR A 956 35.01 -30.44 10.28
CA THR A 956 34.17 -31.55 10.76
C THR A 956 33.40 -32.25 9.64
N GLY A 957 33.18 -31.58 8.51
CA GLY A 957 32.29 -32.04 7.44
C GLY A 957 30.81 -31.98 7.81
N GLU A 958 30.47 -31.38 8.95
CA GLU A 958 29.09 -31.26 9.44
C GLU A 958 28.44 -29.94 8.99
N SER A 959 27.10 -29.92 9.02
CA SER A 959 26.30 -28.75 8.69
C SER A 959 25.96 -28.00 9.97
N VAL A 960 26.42 -26.76 10.09
CA VAL A 960 26.15 -25.86 11.22
C VAL A 960 25.00 -24.92 10.85
N ALA A 961 24.00 -24.81 11.72
CA ALA A 961 22.88 -23.90 11.55
C ALA A 961 23.18 -22.54 12.20
N ILE A 962 22.95 -21.46 11.45
CA ILE A 962 23.24 -20.09 11.87
C ILE A 962 22.01 -19.23 11.59
N ASP A 963 21.48 -18.60 12.63
CA ASP A 963 20.29 -17.76 12.54
C ASP A 963 20.63 -16.29 12.36
N THR A 964 19.84 -15.59 11.55
CA THR A 964 19.85 -14.12 11.52
C THR A 964 19.21 -13.59 12.79
N LYS A 965 19.48 -12.32 13.13
CA LYS A 965 18.56 -11.59 14.00
C LYS A 965 17.17 -11.53 13.36
N PRO A 966 16.09 -11.50 14.15
CA PRO A 966 14.76 -11.39 13.58
C PRO A 966 14.54 -10.05 12.88
N LEU A 967 13.97 -10.12 11.67
CA LEU A 967 13.52 -8.98 10.90
C LEU A 967 12.02 -8.79 11.08
N ASN A 968 11.63 -7.61 11.58
CA ASN A 968 10.24 -7.22 11.73
C ASN A 968 9.74 -6.49 10.49
N PHE A 969 8.63 -6.94 9.92
CA PHE A 969 7.94 -6.22 8.85
C PHE A 969 6.43 -6.28 9.00
N ASN A 970 5.76 -5.25 8.48
CA ASN A 970 4.31 -5.13 8.58
C ASN A 970 3.64 -5.44 7.25
N ILE A 971 2.75 -6.43 7.30
CA ILE A 971 1.92 -6.84 6.17
C ILE A 971 0.58 -6.12 6.27
N ARG A 972 0.24 -5.35 5.24
CA ARG A 972 -0.96 -4.52 5.19
C ARG A 972 -2.05 -5.14 4.33
N SER A 973 -1.66 -5.92 3.32
CA SER A 973 -2.56 -6.32 2.23
C SER A 973 -2.78 -7.84 2.09
N ALA A 974 -2.25 -8.64 3.02
CA ALA A 974 -2.64 -10.04 3.13
C ALA A 974 -4.08 -10.17 3.64
N LEU A 975 -4.86 -11.08 3.04
CA LEU A 975 -6.21 -11.45 3.44
C LEU A 975 -6.21 -12.91 3.92
N ASP A 976 -7.25 -13.30 4.66
CA ASP A 976 -7.43 -14.69 5.12
C ASP A 976 -7.69 -15.61 3.91
N PRO A 977 -7.00 -16.75 3.77
CA PRO A 977 -7.22 -17.72 2.69
C PRO A 977 -8.68 -18.15 2.49
N LYS A 978 -9.52 -18.20 3.55
CA LYS A 978 -10.96 -18.51 3.45
C LYS A 978 -11.71 -17.50 2.58
N MET A 979 -11.23 -16.27 2.50
CA MET A 979 -11.82 -15.21 1.67
C MET A 979 -11.65 -15.50 0.17
N LEU A 980 -10.62 -16.27 -0.19
CA LEU A 980 -10.42 -16.73 -1.55
C LEU A 980 -11.43 -17.82 -1.92
N GLU A 981 -11.66 -18.78 -1.02
CA GLU A 981 -12.68 -19.83 -1.18
C GLU A 981 -14.06 -19.19 -1.39
N TYR A 982 -14.41 -18.22 -0.55
CA TYR A 982 -15.62 -17.41 -0.67
C TYR A 982 -15.82 -16.76 -2.06
N ALA A 983 -14.75 -16.19 -2.63
CA ALA A 983 -14.82 -15.51 -3.92
C ALA A 983 -14.89 -16.50 -5.11
N THR A 984 -14.41 -17.73 -4.92
CA THR A 984 -14.45 -18.78 -5.95
C THR A 984 -15.70 -19.64 -5.89
N ASP A 985 -16.36 -19.76 -4.74
CA ASP A 985 -17.53 -20.64 -4.53
C ASP A 985 -18.67 -20.39 -5.53
N GLY A 986 -18.87 -19.14 -5.92
CA GLY A 986 -19.85 -18.79 -6.95
C GLY A 986 -19.62 -19.49 -8.29
N LEU A 987 -18.40 -19.96 -8.60
CA LEU A 987 -18.09 -20.78 -9.80
C LEU A 987 -18.65 -22.21 -9.70
N HIS A 988 -18.85 -22.71 -8.48
CA HIS A 988 -19.28 -24.06 -8.17
C HIS A 988 -20.79 -24.15 -7.93
N ASN A 989 -21.46 -23.01 -7.72
CA ASN A 989 -22.89 -22.91 -7.49
C ASN A 989 -23.72 -23.39 -8.71
N GLN A 990 -24.37 -24.54 -8.53
CA GLN A 990 -25.20 -25.20 -9.54
C GLN A 990 -26.50 -24.46 -9.85
N MET A 991 -26.87 -23.45 -9.05
CA MET A 991 -28.07 -22.64 -9.30
C MET A 991 -27.85 -21.52 -10.33
N ASN A 992 -26.61 -21.23 -10.71
CA ASN A 992 -26.29 -20.17 -11.67
C ASN A 992 -27.01 -20.37 -13.01
N GLY A 993 -27.80 -19.38 -13.42
CA GLY A 993 -28.61 -19.42 -14.64
C GLY A 993 -29.77 -20.43 -14.62
N MET A 994 -30.01 -21.08 -13.48
CA MET A 994 -31.05 -22.10 -13.31
C MET A 994 -32.22 -21.62 -12.47
N VAL A 995 -32.15 -20.50 -11.75
CA VAL A 995 -33.27 -20.03 -10.91
C VAL A 995 -34.44 -19.56 -11.77
N GLU A 996 -35.61 -20.17 -11.62
CA GLU A 996 -36.86 -19.82 -12.31
C GLU A 996 -37.74 -18.91 -11.45
N ASN A 997 -37.89 -19.23 -10.17
CA ASN A 997 -38.74 -18.47 -9.26
C ASN A 997 -38.23 -18.55 -7.82
N VAL A 998 -38.40 -17.47 -7.07
CA VAL A 998 -38.06 -17.38 -5.65
C VAL A 998 -39.18 -16.68 -4.90
N LYS A 999 -39.67 -17.29 -3.83
CA LYS A 999 -40.67 -16.71 -2.93
C LYS A 999 -40.18 -16.74 -1.50
N ALA A 1000 -40.57 -15.77 -0.69
CA ALA A 1000 -40.35 -15.79 0.74
C ALA A 1000 -41.62 -15.40 1.50
N SER A 1001 -41.66 -15.72 2.79
CA SER A 1001 -42.74 -15.35 3.72
C SER A 1001 -42.96 -13.84 3.77
N SER A 1002 -41.86 -13.08 3.85
CA SER A 1002 -41.83 -11.64 3.90
C SER A 1002 -40.47 -11.11 3.45
N PHE A 1003 -40.37 -9.81 3.15
CA PHE A 1003 -39.08 -9.16 2.92
C PHE A 1003 -39.16 -7.65 3.16
N ILE A 1004 -38.03 -7.04 3.53
CA ILE A 1004 -37.90 -5.58 3.54
C ILE A 1004 -37.54 -5.04 2.14
N PRO A 1005 -37.99 -3.82 1.75
CA PRO A 1005 -37.65 -3.25 0.45
C PRO A 1005 -36.13 -3.17 0.23
N GLY A 1006 -35.66 -3.62 -0.94
CA GLY A 1006 -34.24 -3.72 -1.24
C GLY A 1006 -33.55 -5.01 -0.76
N TRP A 1007 -34.28 -5.95 -0.14
CA TRP A 1007 -33.78 -7.27 0.26
C TRP A 1007 -34.74 -8.38 -0.20
N GLU A 1008 -35.18 -8.25 -1.45
CA GLU A 1008 -36.10 -9.19 -2.07
C GLU A 1008 -35.49 -10.60 -2.18
N PRO A 1009 -36.31 -11.68 -2.13
CA PRO A 1009 -35.80 -13.04 -1.99
C PRO A 1009 -34.91 -13.53 -3.14
N HIS A 1010 -35.09 -12.99 -4.35
CA HIS A 1010 -34.25 -13.35 -5.49
C HIS A 1010 -32.77 -12.96 -5.30
N ARG A 1011 -32.46 -12.02 -4.40
CA ARG A 1011 -31.09 -11.59 -4.11
C ARG A 1011 -30.31 -12.59 -3.26
N ALA A 1012 -30.98 -13.55 -2.60
CA ALA A 1012 -30.28 -14.61 -1.90
C ALA A 1012 -29.75 -15.72 -2.83
N VAL A 1013 -30.09 -15.68 -4.12
CA VAL A 1013 -29.72 -16.70 -5.11
C VAL A 1013 -29.18 -16.10 -6.41
N ASP A 1014 -28.83 -14.82 -6.41
CA ASP A 1014 -28.27 -14.12 -7.57
C ASP A 1014 -26.74 -14.20 -7.63
N ASN A 1015 -26.13 -14.95 -6.71
CA ASN A 1015 -24.69 -15.05 -6.54
C ASN A 1015 -24.08 -13.67 -6.21
N ASN A 1016 -24.71 -12.81 -5.42
CA ASN A 1016 -24.15 -11.53 -4.97
C ASN A 1016 -24.29 -11.38 -3.45
N GLN A 1017 -23.17 -11.47 -2.72
CA GLN A 1017 -23.19 -11.53 -1.26
C GLN A 1017 -23.36 -10.18 -0.57
N ILE A 1018 -23.26 -9.07 -1.32
CA ILE A 1018 -23.51 -7.73 -0.77
C ILE A 1018 -24.98 -7.59 -0.37
N ARG A 1019 -25.85 -8.29 -1.08
CA ARG A 1019 -27.30 -8.27 -0.89
C ARG A 1019 -27.77 -9.67 -0.49
N GLY A 1020 -29.05 -9.78 -0.23
CA GLY A 1020 -29.64 -11.03 0.19
C GLY A 1020 -31.12 -10.87 0.42
N TRP A 1021 -31.68 -11.90 1.04
CA TRP A 1021 -33.04 -11.90 1.54
C TRP A 1021 -33.03 -11.61 3.03
N VAL A 1022 -33.89 -10.70 3.47
CA VAL A 1022 -34.15 -10.44 4.90
C VAL A 1022 -35.64 -10.24 5.11
N SER A 1023 -36.20 -10.99 6.06
CA SER A 1023 -37.60 -10.91 6.47
C SER A 1023 -37.94 -9.54 7.08
N ILE A 1024 -39.23 -9.22 7.16
CA ILE A 1024 -39.67 -8.08 7.97
C ILE A 1024 -39.46 -8.36 9.46
N ASP A 1025 -39.41 -7.30 10.25
CA ASP A 1025 -39.31 -7.38 11.70
C ASP A 1025 -40.59 -8.05 12.27
N GLY A 1026 -40.44 -9.07 13.11
CA GLY A 1026 -41.56 -9.81 13.70
C GLY A 1026 -42.15 -10.94 12.84
N ASP A 1027 -41.54 -11.32 11.71
CA ASP A 1027 -41.91 -12.54 10.99
C ASP A 1027 -41.66 -13.77 11.89
N ILE A 1028 -42.75 -14.41 12.33
CA ILE A 1028 -42.72 -15.54 13.27
C ILE A 1028 -42.39 -16.88 12.61
N SER A 1029 -42.39 -16.95 11.28
CA SER A 1029 -42.04 -18.16 10.53
C SER A 1029 -41.34 -17.81 9.22
N PRO A 1030 -40.12 -17.24 9.29
CA PRO A 1030 -39.39 -16.82 8.10
C PRO A 1030 -39.05 -18.02 7.22
N GLU A 1031 -39.48 -17.99 5.96
CA GLU A 1031 -39.16 -19.04 4.99
C GLU A 1031 -38.86 -18.48 3.60
N ILE A 1032 -37.99 -19.19 2.87
CA ILE A 1032 -37.64 -18.91 1.48
C ILE A 1032 -37.73 -20.21 0.66
N SER A 1033 -38.31 -20.10 -0.53
CA SER A 1033 -38.46 -21.20 -1.48
C SER A 1033 -37.86 -20.84 -2.82
N VAL A 1034 -37.11 -21.77 -3.39
CA VAL A 1034 -36.40 -21.62 -4.66
C VAL A 1034 -36.87 -22.72 -5.61
N THR A 1035 -37.22 -22.34 -6.84
CA THR A 1035 -37.56 -23.26 -7.92
C THR A 1035 -36.60 -23.04 -9.08
N LEU A 1036 -36.00 -24.12 -9.58
CA LEU A 1036 -35.01 -24.08 -10.65
C LEU A 1036 -35.66 -24.46 -11.99
N SER A 1037 -35.29 -23.85 -13.11
CA SER A 1037 -35.80 -24.07 -14.49
C SER A 1037 -35.59 -25.50 -15.00
N ARG A 1038 -34.63 -26.24 -14.44
CA ARG A 1038 -34.47 -27.70 -14.58
C ARG A 1038 -33.79 -28.29 -13.34
N PRO A 1039 -33.93 -29.60 -13.06
CA PRO A 1039 -33.23 -30.23 -11.95
C PRO A 1039 -31.70 -30.14 -12.11
N VAL A 1040 -31.01 -29.77 -11.04
CA VAL A 1040 -29.54 -29.73 -10.95
C VAL A 1040 -29.04 -30.80 -9.99
N ARG A 1041 -27.80 -31.26 -10.14
CA ARG A 1041 -27.21 -32.28 -9.27
C ARG A 1041 -26.43 -31.59 -8.15
N ALA A 1042 -26.74 -31.89 -6.89
CA ALA A 1042 -26.06 -31.32 -5.72
C ALA A 1042 -26.05 -32.29 -4.53
N ASP A 1043 -25.02 -32.25 -3.69
CA ASP A 1043 -24.93 -33.02 -2.43
C ASP A 1043 -24.73 -32.14 -1.18
N VAL A 1044 -24.55 -30.83 -1.38
CA VAL A 1044 -24.44 -29.84 -0.31
C VAL A 1044 -25.24 -28.59 -0.65
N LEU A 1045 -25.91 -28.05 0.36
CA LEU A 1045 -26.49 -26.71 0.40
C LEU A 1045 -25.60 -25.83 1.28
N LEU A 1046 -25.18 -24.68 0.77
CA LEU A 1046 -24.43 -23.69 1.57
C LEU A 1046 -25.34 -22.52 1.90
N LEU A 1047 -25.32 -22.09 3.16
CA LEU A 1047 -26.05 -20.91 3.63
C LEU A 1047 -25.08 -19.88 4.20
N SER A 1048 -25.23 -18.62 3.77
CA SER A 1048 -24.49 -17.46 4.28
C SER A 1048 -25.42 -16.50 5.00
N HIS A 1049 -25.03 -16.06 6.20
CA HIS A 1049 -25.80 -15.08 6.97
C HIS A 1049 -25.90 -13.74 6.26
N SER A 1050 -27.04 -13.07 6.42
CA SER A 1050 -27.17 -11.65 6.03
C SER A 1050 -26.23 -10.75 6.86
N ARG A 1051 -25.72 -9.70 6.23
CA ARG A 1051 -24.71 -8.78 6.80
C ARG A 1051 -25.19 -7.33 6.91
N ILE A 1052 -26.50 -7.11 7.00
CA ILE A 1052 -27.07 -5.75 7.07
C ILE A 1052 -26.57 -5.03 8.31
N VAL A 1053 -26.07 -3.82 8.10
CA VAL A 1053 -25.99 -2.77 9.11
C VAL A 1053 -26.91 -1.64 8.62
N ARG A 1054 -27.99 -1.34 9.35
CA ARG A 1054 -28.92 -0.24 9.05
C ARG A 1054 -28.26 1.10 9.41
N ASP A 1055 -28.77 2.21 8.86
CA ASP A 1055 -28.18 3.56 9.03
C ASP A 1055 -28.11 4.02 10.49
N ASP A 1056 -28.97 3.48 11.35
CA ASP A 1056 -29.02 3.68 12.80
C ASP A 1056 -28.05 2.77 13.58
N GLY A 1057 -27.26 1.95 12.88
CA GLY A 1057 -26.31 0.99 13.46
C GLY A 1057 -26.91 -0.37 13.80
N SER A 1058 -28.21 -0.58 13.57
CA SER A 1058 -28.91 -1.85 13.84
C SER A 1058 -28.44 -2.97 12.89
N ARG A 1059 -28.52 -4.24 13.31
CA ARG A 1059 -28.05 -5.41 12.52
C ARG A 1059 -29.14 -6.46 12.35
N THR A 1060 -28.98 -7.34 11.36
CA THR A 1060 -29.90 -8.48 11.22
C THR A 1060 -29.70 -9.54 12.28
N THR A 1061 -30.78 -10.18 12.71
CA THR A 1061 -30.74 -11.38 13.56
C THR A 1061 -30.07 -12.52 12.79
N LEU A 1062 -29.39 -13.42 13.49
CA LEU A 1062 -28.78 -14.61 12.88
C LEU A 1062 -29.70 -15.81 13.01
N ALA A 1063 -29.93 -16.52 11.91
CA ALA A 1063 -30.57 -17.82 11.94
C ALA A 1063 -29.65 -18.81 12.66
N THR A 1064 -30.10 -19.47 13.72
CA THR A 1064 -29.31 -20.47 14.45
C THR A 1064 -29.69 -21.89 14.06
N ARG A 1065 -30.93 -22.09 13.58
CA ARG A 1065 -31.42 -23.40 13.12
C ARG A 1065 -32.40 -23.27 11.96
N VAL A 1066 -32.26 -24.17 10.98
CA VAL A 1066 -33.13 -24.23 9.79
C VAL A 1066 -33.67 -25.64 9.54
N GLU A 1067 -34.80 -25.69 8.86
CA GLU A 1067 -35.36 -26.88 8.22
C GLU A 1067 -35.30 -26.75 6.70
N VAL A 1068 -34.73 -27.75 6.04
CA VAL A 1068 -34.53 -27.76 4.58
C VAL A 1068 -35.31 -28.92 3.96
N THR A 1069 -36.23 -28.62 3.06
CA THR A 1069 -36.98 -29.61 2.28
C THR A 1069 -36.56 -29.58 0.82
N VAL A 1070 -36.18 -30.73 0.26
CA VAL A 1070 -35.76 -30.88 -1.13
C VAL A 1070 -36.89 -31.48 -1.96
N ASN A 1071 -37.25 -30.86 -3.08
CA ASN A 1071 -38.31 -31.30 -4.00
C ASN A 1071 -39.70 -31.47 -3.38
N GLY A 1072 -39.95 -30.88 -2.20
CA GLY A 1072 -41.20 -31.05 -1.45
C GLY A 1072 -41.46 -32.50 -1.01
N ARG A 1073 -40.40 -33.32 -0.84
CA ARG A 1073 -40.51 -34.75 -0.50
C ARG A 1073 -39.58 -35.09 0.67
N GLY A 1074 -39.99 -36.09 1.46
CA GLY A 1074 -39.22 -36.61 2.59
C GLY A 1074 -39.30 -35.72 3.84
N ASP A 1075 -38.67 -36.18 4.91
CA ASP A 1075 -38.55 -35.41 6.15
C ASP A 1075 -37.55 -34.25 5.96
N PRO A 1076 -37.82 -33.05 6.51
CA PRO A 1076 -36.91 -31.93 6.42
C PRO A 1076 -35.55 -32.24 7.07
N ILE A 1077 -34.48 -31.79 6.43
CA ILE A 1077 -33.14 -31.81 7.02
C ILE A 1077 -33.06 -30.66 8.02
N VAL A 1078 -32.91 -30.98 9.31
CA VAL A 1078 -32.69 -29.99 10.36
C VAL A 1078 -31.19 -29.71 10.48
N ALA A 1079 -30.78 -28.45 10.43
CA ALA A 1079 -29.38 -28.05 10.55
C ALA A 1079 -29.19 -26.87 11.49
N THR A 1080 -28.12 -26.92 12.29
CA THR A 1080 -27.61 -25.80 13.09
C THR A 1080 -26.63 -24.99 12.23
N LEU A 1081 -26.73 -23.67 12.31
CA LEU A 1081 -25.86 -22.76 11.55
C LEU A 1081 -24.67 -22.29 12.40
N GLU A 1082 -23.55 -22.07 11.73
CA GLU A 1082 -22.38 -21.44 12.32
C GLU A 1082 -22.73 -20.03 12.82
N PRO A 1083 -22.30 -19.63 14.03
CA PRO A 1083 -22.62 -18.30 14.57
C PRO A 1083 -21.82 -17.17 13.90
N ASP A 1084 -20.77 -17.50 13.14
CA ASP A 1084 -19.94 -16.54 12.43
C ASP A 1084 -20.58 -16.06 11.11
N ARG A 1085 -20.75 -14.75 10.96
CA ARG A 1085 -21.29 -14.09 9.75
C ARG A 1085 -20.39 -14.22 8.52
N LEU A 1086 -19.12 -14.57 8.72
CA LEU A 1086 -18.11 -14.70 7.69
C LEU A 1086 -17.84 -16.16 7.32
N THR A 1087 -18.60 -17.12 7.86
CA THR A 1087 -18.45 -18.55 7.56
C THR A 1087 -19.75 -19.12 6.98
N LYS A 1088 -19.65 -19.91 5.89
CA LYS A 1088 -20.79 -20.58 5.27
C LYS A 1088 -21.12 -21.82 6.06
N THR A 1089 -22.41 -22.10 6.27
CA THR A 1089 -22.84 -23.37 6.88
C THR A 1089 -23.11 -24.41 5.78
N PRO A 1090 -22.35 -25.51 5.70
CA PRO A 1090 -22.65 -26.61 4.80
C PRO A 1090 -23.71 -27.54 5.39
N ILE A 1091 -24.80 -27.76 4.63
CA ILE A 1091 -25.86 -28.72 4.91
C ILE A 1091 -25.74 -29.86 3.91
N HIS A 1092 -25.23 -31.00 4.38
CA HIS A 1092 -25.00 -32.15 3.52
C HIS A 1092 -26.26 -33.00 3.32
N PHE A 1093 -26.55 -33.35 2.07
CA PHE A 1093 -27.66 -34.24 1.70
C PHE A 1093 -27.32 -35.74 1.82
N GLY A 1094 -26.10 -36.05 2.27
CA GLY A 1094 -25.55 -37.41 2.39
C GLY A 1094 -25.12 -38.05 1.05
N ARG A 1095 -25.85 -37.81 -0.05
CA ARG A 1095 -25.50 -38.25 -1.41
C ARG A 1095 -25.96 -37.22 -2.46
N PRO A 1096 -25.35 -37.17 -3.66
CA PRO A 1096 -25.83 -36.30 -4.74
C PRO A 1096 -27.29 -36.58 -5.12
N GLN A 1097 -28.13 -35.56 -5.00
CA GLN A 1097 -29.55 -35.57 -5.35
C GLN A 1097 -29.83 -34.68 -6.57
N LYS A 1098 -30.91 -34.98 -7.30
CA LYS A 1098 -31.45 -34.06 -8.32
C LYS A 1098 -32.37 -33.07 -7.63
N VAL A 1099 -31.97 -31.82 -7.53
CA VAL A 1099 -32.72 -30.75 -6.87
C VAL A 1099 -33.43 -29.91 -7.93
N ARG A 1100 -34.76 -29.84 -7.85
CA ARG A 1100 -35.65 -28.99 -8.66
C ARG A 1100 -36.25 -27.85 -7.83
N SER A 1101 -36.54 -28.11 -6.57
CA SER A 1101 -37.00 -27.09 -5.62
C SER A 1101 -36.39 -27.27 -4.23
N LEU A 1102 -36.26 -26.15 -3.53
CA LEU A 1102 -35.82 -26.07 -2.13
C LEU A 1102 -36.83 -25.22 -1.35
N LEU A 1103 -37.14 -25.64 -0.13
CA LEU A 1103 -37.79 -24.82 0.89
C LEU A 1103 -36.89 -24.78 2.11
N ILE A 1104 -36.57 -23.59 2.58
CA ILE A 1104 -35.73 -23.35 3.75
C ILE A 1104 -36.56 -22.53 4.74
N ARG A 1105 -36.83 -23.10 5.92
CA ARG A 1105 -37.53 -22.43 7.01
C ARG A 1105 -36.56 -22.17 8.16
N ILE A 1106 -36.56 -20.94 8.66
CA ILE A 1106 -35.78 -20.56 9.84
C ILE A 1106 -36.63 -20.91 11.06
N VAL A 1107 -36.15 -21.83 11.89
CA VAL A 1107 -36.89 -22.36 13.04
C VAL A 1107 -36.32 -21.91 14.38
N ASP A 1108 -35.10 -21.36 14.38
CA ASP A 1108 -34.50 -20.71 15.54
C ASP A 1108 -33.53 -19.60 15.10
N GLN A 1109 -33.36 -18.59 15.96
CA GLN A 1109 -32.52 -17.42 15.71
C GLN A 1109 -31.96 -16.84 17.02
N THR A 1110 -30.89 -16.04 16.95
CA THR A 1110 -30.28 -15.41 18.13
C THR A 1110 -31.28 -14.54 18.91
N GLY A 1111 -31.37 -14.72 20.24
CA GLY A 1111 -32.36 -14.08 21.12
C GLY A 1111 -32.16 -12.57 21.34
N GLY A 1112 -33.26 -11.81 21.26
CA GLY A 1112 -33.31 -10.34 21.29
C GLY A 1112 -33.31 -9.71 22.69
N GLU A 1113 -32.16 -9.71 23.37
CA GLU A 1113 -31.88 -8.69 24.41
C GLU A 1113 -31.27 -7.41 23.81
N ASP A 1114 -30.90 -7.46 22.53
CA ASP A 1114 -30.40 -6.30 21.79
C ASP A 1114 -31.55 -5.67 20.97
N PRO A 1115 -32.08 -4.50 21.39
CA PRO A 1115 -33.15 -3.81 20.67
C PRO A 1115 -32.71 -3.26 19.30
N THR A 1116 -31.44 -3.40 18.94
CA THR A 1116 -30.89 -3.04 17.62
C THR A 1116 -30.93 -4.19 16.61
N LEU A 1117 -31.46 -5.37 16.96
CA LEU A 1117 -31.57 -6.51 16.04
C LEU A 1117 -32.92 -6.55 15.31
N THR A 1118 -32.89 -6.71 13.98
CA THR A 1118 -34.07 -6.53 13.11
C THR A 1118 -34.10 -7.55 11.95
N GLY A 1119 -35.22 -8.25 11.74
CA GLY A 1119 -35.38 -9.25 10.66
C GLY A 1119 -34.37 -10.41 10.70
N VAL A 1120 -34.55 -11.42 9.85
CA VAL A 1120 -33.61 -12.54 9.67
C VAL A 1120 -33.58 -12.99 8.21
N GLY A 1121 -32.45 -13.53 7.76
CA GLY A 1121 -32.36 -14.10 6.41
C GLY A 1121 -30.93 -14.35 5.97
N PHE A 1122 -30.76 -14.61 4.68
CA PHE A 1122 -29.52 -15.10 4.08
C PHE A 1122 -28.97 -14.14 3.04
N ALA A 1123 -27.66 -13.90 3.09
CA ALA A 1123 -26.95 -13.21 2.02
C ALA A 1123 -26.91 -14.08 0.75
N GLU A 1124 -26.65 -15.37 0.91
CA GLU A 1124 -26.54 -16.30 -0.22
C GLU A 1124 -26.98 -17.71 0.15
N ILE A 1125 -27.58 -18.38 -0.83
CA ILE A 1125 -28.00 -19.78 -0.81
C ILE A 1125 -27.37 -20.42 -2.06
N GLU A 1126 -26.66 -21.54 -1.88
CA GLU A 1126 -25.95 -22.20 -2.98
C GLU A 1126 -26.17 -23.71 -2.97
N LEU A 1127 -26.19 -24.32 -4.16
CA LEU A 1127 -26.14 -25.76 -4.32
C LEU A 1127 -24.82 -26.15 -4.95
N GLN A 1128 -24.08 -27.08 -4.35
CA GLN A 1128 -22.80 -27.55 -4.89
C GLN A 1128 -22.68 -29.08 -4.89
N VAL A 1129 -21.61 -29.59 -5.51
CA VAL A 1129 -21.21 -31.01 -5.51
C VAL A 1129 -19.82 -31.13 -4.88
N LYS A 1130 -19.67 -31.93 -3.82
CA LYS A 1130 -18.42 -32.07 -3.05
C LYS A 1130 -17.26 -32.56 -3.93
N GLY A 1131 -16.09 -31.90 -3.82
CA GLY A 1131 -14.86 -32.29 -4.50
C GLY A 1131 -14.55 -31.56 -5.81
N ARG A 1132 -15.14 -30.38 -6.05
CA ARG A 1132 -14.76 -29.48 -7.13
C ARG A 1132 -14.52 -28.08 -6.64
#